data_AF-A0A2I0P915-F1
#
_entry.id   AF-A0A2I0P915-F1
#
_cell.length_a   1.000
_cell.length_b   1.000
_cell.length_c   1.000
_cell.angle_alpha   90.00
_cell.angle_beta   90.00
_cell.angle_gamma   90.00
#
_symmetry.space_group_name_H-M   'P 1'
#
loop_
_entity.id
_entity.type
_entity.pdbx_description
1 polymer ?
#
loop_
_entity_poly.entity_id
_entity_poly.type
_entity_poly.pdbx_seq_one_letter_code
_entity_poly.pdbx_strand_id
1 'polypeptide(L)'
;MAHNERCRKCKETVRAMLEKLYGSVVPNRRITLATRPGGYADTPVYPALEGIYRSLQQHRGFEKFVRADYVDADFFIPDPGFVVEFDESQHFTEPRLIALENYPAAVQVGYSISRWKKLCLDLDRHDNRPLDRDEQRAWYDTLRDFLPASKGFLPTLRLYARERVWCEFDPDNPADVARFRELLEEKRMYSTLPEPGDLTVQNQERDPAVAVSREVPGATSSPTAPQSPGKPGEHYVDISRVKRNEVPVPEALLRFEYLTNAVKLRYLEGCFARPVKRNAPFFSRSAEPIEQVRLTSSNGTPFQAYVNTPKYVGGEKGSITLGPLLSGIEPDAIPDVQELSAVDRDLYRREMQTDGWLRLFCEYMLVKTVIHELITDTEEHENDWGYRDLKVLLDAAGAGKAIGGSNLRELVTHALRLGLDLSRIAPDGDQPEGPVDHLAPLPYRAFMARREEWLGVASSALADIRSRATQEKIHTVMKWDRYSMCAFESGPVFIRKEPDWLLPRVTSALASFTGWDSGQPADQMMTGILSPYLHILIGSYWHHFKEGCDVRFFEEHRELAETIPPLRQKLDEQWAELLKGAERTAGMPLESQTARGFQNVLDNPKAQNRSPAPQALPMASLEDYIKWANEIGLSHYVKPLTDVLNQLFPEPDVPKSFVSYYAQNTLGYSKVDVFYLYRKGSNKDRVKFRVYYNVLAASLGQGTSKEDILEMLPWNVGDKARNGYVDNPAEWYFEGYFTSKQEVDHFLNAIKTRKQHV
;
A
#
# COMPACT_ATOMS: atom_id res chain seq x y z
N MET A 1 -7.10 -4.45 -41.37
CA MET A 1 -6.06 -5.29 -40.72
C MET A 1 -6.17 -5.08 -39.22
N ALA A 2 -6.17 -6.14 -38.43
CA ALA A 2 -6.22 -6.03 -36.96
C ALA A 2 -4.89 -5.47 -36.44
N HIS A 3 -4.94 -4.50 -35.53
CA HIS A 3 -3.76 -3.96 -34.85
C HIS A 3 -3.17 -5.03 -33.90
N ASN A 4 -1.85 -5.18 -33.92
CA ASN A 4 -1.07 -5.97 -32.96
C ASN A 4 0.34 -5.35 -32.80
N GLU A 5 1.16 -5.92 -31.92
CA GLU A 5 2.53 -5.42 -31.66
C GLU A 5 3.46 -5.43 -32.88
N ARG A 6 3.17 -6.26 -33.88
CA ARG A 6 3.91 -6.34 -35.17
C ARG A 6 3.23 -5.51 -36.27
N CYS A 7 2.35 -4.59 -35.90
CA CYS A 7 1.66 -3.75 -36.87
C CYS A 7 2.67 -2.84 -37.57
N ARG A 8 2.98 -3.17 -38.82
CA ARG A 8 3.88 -2.36 -39.66
C ARG A 8 3.44 -0.89 -39.74
N LYS A 9 2.13 -0.65 -39.82
CA LYS A 9 1.55 0.70 -39.86
C LYS A 9 1.88 1.50 -38.60
N CYS A 10 1.94 0.87 -37.42
CA CYS A 10 2.31 1.56 -36.18
C CYS A 10 3.74 2.12 -36.25
N LYS A 11 4.71 1.30 -36.67
CA LYS A 11 6.11 1.72 -36.80
C LYS A 11 6.27 2.79 -37.89
N GLU A 12 5.54 2.67 -39.00
CA GLU A 12 5.49 3.70 -40.06
C GLU A 12 4.88 5.02 -39.57
N THR A 13 3.79 4.98 -38.79
CA THR A 13 3.19 6.18 -38.20
C THR A 13 4.11 6.86 -37.19
N VAL A 14 4.76 6.10 -36.29
CA VAL A 14 5.73 6.64 -35.33
C VAL A 14 6.87 7.35 -36.07
N ARG A 15 7.40 6.73 -37.14
CA ARG A 15 8.41 7.36 -37.99
C ARG A 15 7.93 8.69 -38.56
N ALA A 16 6.76 8.69 -39.20
CA ALA A 16 6.21 9.90 -39.81
C ALA A 16 5.97 11.01 -38.77
N MET A 17 5.52 10.66 -37.57
CA MET A 17 5.38 11.60 -36.47
C MET A 17 6.72 12.18 -36.01
N LEU A 18 7.76 11.35 -35.88
CA LEU A 18 9.11 11.82 -35.58
C LEU A 18 9.66 12.74 -36.68
N GLU A 19 9.39 12.44 -37.96
CA GLU A 19 9.78 13.29 -39.09
C GLU A 19 9.08 14.66 -39.04
N LYS A 20 7.81 14.71 -38.61
CA LYS A 20 7.09 15.99 -38.41
C LYS A 20 7.68 16.83 -37.28
N LEU A 21 8.19 16.20 -36.23
CA LEU A 21 8.73 16.89 -35.05
C LEU A 21 10.19 17.32 -35.21
N TYR A 22 11.03 16.46 -35.79
CA TYR A 22 12.49 16.64 -35.82
C TYR A 22 13.08 16.71 -37.24
N GLY A 23 12.23 16.63 -38.27
CA GLY A 23 12.68 16.63 -39.67
C GLY A 23 13.25 15.27 -40.07
N SER A 24 14.57 15.13 -40.08
CA SER A 24 15.21 13.92 -40.59
C SER A 24 15.15 12.77 -39.58
N VAL A 25 14.67 11.60 -40.02
CA VAL A 25 14.69 10.35 -39.24
C VAL A 25 15.33 9.25 -40.07
N VAL A 26 16.33 8.57 -39.51
CA VAL A 26 17.02 7.46 -40.15
C VAL A 26 16.55 6.14 -39.52
N PRO A 27 15.69 5.36 -40.21
CA PRO A 27 15.20 4.09 -39.67
C PRO A 27 16.27 3.00 -39.70
N ASN A 28 16.23 2.07 -38.74
CA ASN A 28 17.14 0.92 -38.63
C ASN A 28 18.61 1.34 -38.74
N ARG A 29 18.99 2.44 -38.07
CA ARG A 29 20.34 2.98 -38.16
C ARG A 29 21.29 2.05 -37.42
N ARG A 30 22.27 1.52 -38.17
CA ARG A 30 23.42 0.84 -37.58
C ARG A 30 24.36 1.85 -36.92
N ILE A 31 24.62 1.65 -35.64
CA ILE A 31 25.55 2.45 -34.85
C ILE A 31 26.72 1.55 -34.47
N THR A 32 27.93 1.95 -34.86
CA THR A 32 29.16 1.20 -34.56
C THR A 32 29.72 1.62 -33.20
N LEU A 33 29.89 0.66 -32.29
CA LEU A 33 30.42 0.83 -30.94
C LEU A 33 31.07 -0.47 -30.47
N ALA A 34 31.86 -0.40 -29.40
CA ALA A 34 32.27 -1.62 -28.72
C ALA A 34 31.03 -2.35 -28.18
N THR A 35 30.90 -3.64 -28.47
CA THR A 35 29.76 -4.46 -27.98
C THR A 35 30.17 -5.44 -26.89
N ARG A 36 31.44 -5.44 -26.51
CA ARG A 36 31.95 -6.18 -25.35
C ARG A 36 32.38 -5.19 -24.27
N PRO A 37 32.19 -5.50 -22.97
CA PRO A 37 32.56 -4.60 -21.89
C PRO A 37 34.01 -4.11 -21.96
N GLY A 38 34.96 -4.96 -22.33
CA GLY A 38 36.38 -4.60 -22.42
C GLY A 38 36.68 -3.42 -23.38
N GLY A 39 35.81 -3.15 -24.36
CA GLY A 39 35.97 -1.96 -25.22
C GLY A 39 35.59 -0.63 -24.54
N TYR A 40 35.10 -0.70 -23.30
CA TYR A 40 34.78 0.45 -22.46
C TYR A 40 35.75 0.62 -21.30
N ALA A 41 36.79 -0.21 -21.16
CA ALA A 41 37.63 -0.30 -19.96
C ALA A 41 38.13 1.05 -19.40
N ASP A 42 38.40 2.01 -20.28
CA ASP A 42 38.88 3.36 -19.94
C ASP A 42 37.76 4.41 -19.81
N THR A 43 36.49 4.00 -19.74
CA THR A 43 35.32 4.88 -19.66
C THR A 43 34.59 4.73 -18.33
N PRO A 44 33.91 5.80 -17.84
CA PRO A 44 33.16 5.74 -16.58
C PRO A 44 32.02 4.71 -16.55
N VAL A 45 31.51 4.30 -17.72
CA VAL A 45 30.40 3.34 -17.81
C VAL A 45 30.83 1.88 -17.70
N TYR A 46 32.13 1.60 -17.75
CA TYR A 46 32.65 0.23 -17.74
C TYR A 46 32.19 -0.62 -16.56
N PRO A 47 32.28 -0.15 -15.29
CA PRO A 47 31.87 -0.98 -14.16
C PRO A 47 30.41 -1.41 -14.24
N ALA A 48 29.52 -0.52 -14.70
CA ALA A 48 28.11 -0.82 -14.89
C ALA A 48 27.88 -1.83 -16.03
N LEU A 49 28.50 -1.60 -17.19
CA LEU A 49 28.38 -2.49 -18.34
C LEU A 49 28.96 -3.89 -18.06
N GLU A 50 30.10 -3.96 -17.39
CA GLU A 50 30.73 -5.23 -16.97
C GLU A 50 29.86 -5.96 -15.93
N GLY A 51 29.29 -5.25 -14.96
CA GLY A 51 28.37 -5.82 -13.97
C GLY A 51 27.13 -6.43 -14.61
N ILE A 52 26.44 -5.66 -15.46
CA ILE A 52 25.26 -6.13 -16.23
C ILE A 52 25.64 -7.35 -17.08
N TYR A 53 26.76 -7.28 -17.81
CA TYR A 53 27.22 -8.37 -18.65
C TYR A 53 27.43 -9.67 -17.86
N ARG A 54 28.08 -9.60 -16.69
CA ARG A 54 28.29 -10.75 -15.81
C ARG A 54 26.99 -11.29 -15.24
N SER A 55 26.07 -10.42 -14.81
CA SER A 55 24.76 -10.84 -14.30
C SER A 55 23.98 -11.62 -15.37
N LEU A 56 24.02 -11.16 -16.63
CA LEU A 56 23.43 -11.89 -17.76
C LEU A 56 24.10 -13.25 -18.02
N GLN A 57 25.43 -13.32 -17.95
CA GLN A 57 26.15 -14.59 -18.07
C GLN A 57 25.78 -15.57 -16.94
N GLN A 58 25.66 -15.09 -15.70
CA GLN A 58 25.40 -15.91 -14.53
C GLN A 58 23.96 -16.45 -14.48
N HIS A 59 23.00 -15.74 -15.06
CA HIS A 59 21.58 -16.12 -15.03
C HIS A 59 21.34 -17.54 -15.58
N ARG A 60 21.85 -17.86 -16.78
CA ARG A 60 21.71 -19.20 -17.40
C ARG A 60 23.02 -19.84 -17.84
N GLY A 61 24.15 -19.24 -17.51
CA GLY A 61 25.48 -19.76 -17.84
C GLY A 61 25.93 -19.52 -19.29
N PHE A 62 25.25 -18.65 -20.04
CA PHE A 62 25.62 -18.36 -21.42
C PHE A 62 26.78 -17.36 -21.49
N GLU A 63 27.98 -17.85 -21.78
CA GLU A 63 29.17 -16.99 -21.82
C GLU A 63 29.32 -16.19 -23.14
N LYS A 64 28.62 -16.58 -24.21
CA LYS A 64 28.86 -16.11 -25.58
C LYS A 64 27.58 -15.65 -26.32
N PHE A 65 26.85 -14.68 -25.76
CA PHE A 65 25.64 -14.12 -26.38
C PHE A 65 25.87 -12.87 -27.27
N VAL A 66 27.06 -12.27 -27.26
CA VAL A 66 27.41 -11.12 -28.12
C VAL A 66 27.87 -11.61 -29.51
N ARG A 67 27.18 -11.16 -30.57
CA ARG A 67 27.41 -11.66 -31.94
C ARG A 67 27.75 -10.60 -32.99
N ALA A 68 27.35 -9.36 -32.76
CA ALA A 68 27.63 -8.20 -33.59
C ALA A 68 28.54 -7.19 -32.85
N ASP A 69 29.28 -6.41 -33.63
CA ASP A 69 30.13 -5.28 -33.23
C ASP A 69 29.43 -3.91 -33.47
N TYR A 70 28.10 -3.94 -33.55
CA TYR A 70 27.24 -2.78 -33.71
C TYR A 70 25.90 -3.01 -32.97
N VAL A 71 25.14 -1.93 -32.80
CA VAL A 71 23.71 -2.00 -32.46
C VAL A 71 22.89 -1.36 -33.58
N ASP A 72 21.72 -1.93 -33.84
CA ASP A 72 20.74 -1.31 -34.73
C ASP A 72 19.72 -0.56 -33.85
N ALA A 73 19.43 0.68 -34.20
CA ALA A 73 18.39 1.49 -33.57
C ALA A 73 17.18 1.60 -34.49
N ASP A 74 15.97 1.46 -33.95
CA ASP A 74 14.74 1.52 -34.75
C ASP A 74 14.60 2.86 -35.48
N PHE A 75 14.82 3.96 -34.77
CA PHE A 75 14.87 5.30 -35.34
C PHE A 75 16.03 6.09 -34.74
N PHE A 76 16.85 6.67 -35.61
CA PHE A 76 17.88 7.64 -35.21
C PHE A 76 17.49 9.03 -35.71
N ILE A 77 17.49 9.99 -34.80
CA ILE A 77 17.19 11.41 -35.06
C ILE A 77 18.52 12.15 -35.04
N PRO A 78 19.10 12.54 -36.19
CA PRO A 78 20.44 13.13 -36.25
C PRO A 78 20.57 14.48 -35.55
N ASP A 79 19.49 15.27 -35.55
CA ASP A 79 19.40 16.56 -34.89
C ASP A 79 18.11 16.57 -34.05
N PRO A 80 18.20 16.54 -32.71
CA PRO A 80 19.36 16.83 -31.85
C PRO A 80 20.32 15.66 -31.52
N GLY A 81 20.17 14.47 -32.11
CA GLY A 81 21.11 13.35 -31.90
C GLY A 81 20.70 12.37 -30.81
N PHE A 82 19.61 11.62 -31.02
CA PHE A 82 19.16 10.54 -30.13
C PHE A 82 18.53 9.38 -30.88
N VAL A 83 18.28 8.29 -30.16
CA VAL A 83 17.58 7.11 -30.68
C VAL A 83 16.21 6.96 -30.03
N VAL A 84 15.27 6.42 -30.80
CA VAL A 84 13.95 5.97 -30.33
C VAL A 84 13.82 4.49 -30.65
N GLU A 85 13.59 3.67 -29.64
CA GLU A 85 13.33 2.24 -29.77
C GLU A 85 11.83 1.95 -29.67
N PHE A 86 11.33 1.07 -30.53
CA PHE A 86 9.94 0.63 -30.54
C PHE A 86 9.86 -0.81 -30.03
N ASP A 87 9.70 -0.95 -28.72
CA ASP A 87 9.80 -2.22 -28.00
C ASP A 87 8.53 -3.07 -28.19
N GLU A 88 8.67 -4.19 -28.89
CA GLU A 88 7.65 -5.24 -28.93
C GLU A 88 7.66 -6.09 -27.64
N SER A 89 6.61 -6.89 -27.41
CA SER A 89 6.48 -7.65 -26.16
C SER A 89 7.69 -8.56 -25.88
N GLN A 90 8.34 -9.08 -26.92
CA GLN A 90 9.52 -9.94 -26.83
C GLN A 90 10.77 -9.29 -26.20
N HIS A 91 10.76 -7.98 -25.94
CA HIS A 91 11.84 -7.30 -25.21
C HIS A 91 11.69 -7.40 -23.67
N PHE A 92 10.50 -7.74 -23.18
CA PHE A 92 10.19 -7.76 -21.75
C PHE A 92 10.38 -9.16 -21.17
N THR A 93 11.64 -9.52 -20.97
CA THR A 93 12.11 -10.85 -20.54
C THR A 93 12.82 -10.77 -19.18
N GLU A 94 13.04 -11.92 -18.54
CA GLU A 94 13.81 -11.99 -17.28
C GLU A 94 15.26 -11.46 -17.45
N PRO A 95 16.03 -11.81 -18.51
CA PRO A 95 17.32 -11.17 -18.75
C PRO A 95 17.25 -9.65 -18.87
N ARG A 96 16.18 -9.10 -19.47
CA ARG A 96 15.99 -7.64 -19.54
C ARG A 96 15.75 -7.04 -18.16
N LEU A 97 14.95 -7.69 -17.31
CA LEU A 97 14.77 -7.30 -15.90
C LEU A 97 16.10 -7.26 -15.16
N ILE A 98 16.90 -8.33 -15.26
CA ILE A 98 18.23 -8.44 -14.63
C ILE A 98 19.12 -7.28 -15.08
N ALA A 99 19.13 -6.96 -16.37
CA ALA A 99 19.90 -5.83 -16.87
C ALA A 99 19.44 -4.51 -16.23
N LEU A 100 18.13 -4.22 -16.23
CA LEU A 100 17.57 -2.99 -15.65
C LEU A 100 17.76 -2.88 -14.13
N GLU A 101 17.80 -4.00 -13.41
CA GLU A 101 18.10 -4.03 -11.97
C GLU A 101 19.54 -3.65 -11.65
N ASN A 102 20.44 -3.86 -12.60
CA ASN A 102 21.86 -3.53 -12.48
C ASN A 102 22.21 -2.16 -13.11
N TYR A 103 21.21 -1.37 -13.52
CA TYR A 103 21.47 -0.01 -14.00
C TYR A 103 21.91 0.90 -12.84
N PRO A 104 22.97 1.71 -13.02
CA PRO A 104 23.35 2.68 -12.00
C PRO A 104 22.30 3.79 -11.92
N ALA A 105 22.07 4.34 -10.74
CA ALA A 105 21.08 5.42 -10.53
C ALA A 105 21.32 6.62 -11.45
N ALA A 106 22.59 6.94 -11.73
CA ALA A 106 22.99 8.06 -12.58
C ALA A 106 22.82 7.84 -14.10
N VAL A 107 22.29 6.69 -14.56
CA VAL A 107 22.11 6.46 -16.00
C VAL A 107 21.00 7.35 -16.55
N GLN A 108 21.33 8.16 -17.56
CA GLN A 108 20.35 9.04 -18.20
C GLN A 108 19.62 8.30 -19.32
N VAL A 109 18.36 7.94 -19.06
CA VAL A 109 17.46 7.32 -20.04
C VAL A 109 16.19 8.13 -20.22
N GLY A 110 15.58 8.02 -21.40
CA GLY A 110 14.32 8.70 -21.75
C GLY A 110 13.09 7.82 -21.58
N TYR A 111 13.09 7.00 -20.54
CA TYR A 111 11.95 6.14 -20.17
C TYR A 111 12.04 5.76 -18.69
N SER A 112 10.90 5.38 -18.08
CA SER A 112 10.86 4.94 -16.69
C SER A 112 11.43 3.52 -16.55
N ILE A 113 12.59 3.39 -15.90
CA ILE A 113 13.23 2.10 -15.60
C ILE A 113 12.26 1.22 -14.79
N SER A 114 11.61 1.78 -13.76
CA SER A 114 10.64 1.06 -12.91
C SER A 114 9.47 0.51 -13.72
N ARG A 115 8.92 1.29 -14.67
CA ARG A 115 7.87 0.83 -15.57
C ARG A 115 8.35 -0.32 -16.46
N TRP A 116 9.56 -0.23 -17.02
CA TRP A 116 10.11 -1.31 -17.84
C TRP A 116 10.40 -2.59 -17.03
N LYS A 117 10.86 -2.47 -15.78
CA LYS A 117 10.99 -3.61 -14.85
C LYS A 117 9.63 -4.29 -14.62
N LYS A 118 8.60 -3.49 -14.31
CA LYS A 118 7.22 -3.99 -14.14
C LYS A 118 6.72 -4.71 -15.40
N LEU A 119 6.95 -4.16 -16.59
CA LEU A 119 6.58 -4.83 -17.84
C LEU A 119 7.29 -6.18 -18.03
N CYS A 120 8.56 -6.32 -17.62
CA CYS A 120 9.25 -7.60 -17.64
C CYS A 120 8.61 -8.62 -16.71
N LEU A 121 8.25 -8.20 -15.48
CA LEU A 121 7.57 -9.05 -14.50
C LEU A 121 6.16 -9.46 -14.96
N ASP A 122 5.39 -8.51 -15.49
CA ASP A 122 3.98 -8.73 -15.85
C ASP A 122 3.82 -9.59 -17.12
N LEU A 123 4.70 -9.38 -18.11
CA LEU A 123 4.59 -10.08 -19.39
C LEU A 123 5.34 -11.40 -19.43
N ASP A 124 6.41 -11.53 -18.64
CA ASP A 124 7.25 -12.72 -18.51
C ASP A 124 7.51 -13.40 -19.87
N ARG A 125 8.04 -12.64 -20.82
CA ARG A 125 8.29 -13.17 -22.17
C ARG A 125 9.58 -13.97 -22.20
N HIS A 126 9.58 -14.97 -23.07
CA HIS A 126 10.70 -15.87 -23.31
C HIS A 126 10.80 -16.14 -24.81
N ASP A 127 11.99 -16.02 -25.37
CA ASP A 127 12.31 -16.39 -26.75
C ASP A 127 13.65 -17.13 -26.79
N ASN A 128 13.61 -18.40 -26.42
CA ASN A 128 14.79 -19.24 -26.23
C ASN A 128 15.33 -19.87 -27.53
N ARG A 129 15.21 -19.21 -28.69
CA ARG A 129 15.72 -19.76 -29.97
C ARG A 129 16.50 -18.74 -30.80
N PRO A 130 17.84 -18.68 -30.75
CA PRO A 130 18.74 -19.56 -30.00
C PRO A 130 18.61 -19.36 -28.49
N LEU A 131 19.10 -20.32 -27.69
CA LEU A 131 18.89 -20.37 -26.24
C LEU A 131 19.32 -19.09 -25.51
N ASP A 132 20.31 -18.39 -26.05
CA ASP A 132 20.91 -17.16 -25.54
C ASP A 132 20.29 -15.87 -26.10
N ARG A 133 19.17 -15.96 -26.81
CA ARG A 133 18.58 -14.83 -27.53
C ARG A 133 18.05 -13.75 -26.59
N ASP A 134 17.53 -14.10 -25.43
CA ASP A 134 17.00 -13.12 -24.48
C ASP A 134 18.13 -12.35 -23.79
N GLU A 135 19.24 -13.01 -23.43
CA GLU A 135 20.48 -12.35 -22.96
C GLU A 135 21.05 -11.44 -24.03
N GLN A 136 21.07 -11.90 -25.28
CA GLN A 136 21.51 -11.12 -26.41
C GLN A 136 20.67 -9.84 -26.58
N ARG A 137 19.34 -9.96 -26.55
CA ARG A 137 18.44 -8.80 -26.65
C ARG A 137 18.65 -7.85 -25.49
N ALA A 138 18.63 -8.36 -24.26
CA ALA A 138 18.84 -7.57 -23.05
C ALA A 138 20.15 -6.78 -23.12
N TRP A 139 21.24 -7.42 -23.56
CA TRP A 139 22.54 -6.79 -23.71
C TRP A 139 22.54 -5.68 -24.78
N TYR A 140 21.98 -5.95 -25.96
CA TYR A 140 21.93 -4.93 -27.02
C TYR A 140 20.95 -3.80 -26.72
N ASP A 141 19.89 -4.08 -25.96
CA ASP A 141 19.03 -3.04 -25.38
C ASP A 141 19.84 -2.16 -24.40
N THR A 142 20.63 -2.76 -23.52
CA THR A 142 21.52 -2.03 -22.60
C THR A 142 22.53 -1.15 -23.33
N LEU A 143 23.19 -1.67 -24.36
CA LEU A 143 24.14 -0.87 -25.14
C LEU A 143 23.48 0.35 -25.80
N ARG A 144 22.22 0.23 -26.25
CA ARG A 144 21.44 1.36 -26.78
C ARG A 144 21.08 2.38 -25.69
N ASP A 145 20.75 1.94 -24.48
CA ASP A 145 20.43 2.84 -23.37
C ASP A 145 21.66 3.61 -22.88
N PHE A 146 22.86 3.05 -23.06
CA PHE A 146 24.14 3.68 -22.70
C PHE A 146 24.77 4.49 -23.85
N LEU A 147 24.08 4.69 -24.98
CA LEU A 147 24.53 5.59 -26.05
C LEU A 147 24.80 7.02 -25.58
N PRO A 148 24.03 7.61 -24.65
CA PRO A 148 24.33 8.94 -24.14
C PRO A 148 25.73 9.04 -23.55
N ALA A 149 26.07 8.11 -22.66
CA ALA A 149 27.34 8.11 -21.98
C ALA A 149 28.52 7.61 -22.86
N SER A 150 28.26 6.77 -23.87
CA SER A 150 29.31 6.21 -24.73
C SER A 150 29.56 6.96 -26.03
N LYS A 151 28.56 7.69 -26.55
CA LYS A 151 28.62 8.40 -27.83
C LYS A 151 28.24 9.87 -27.73
N GLY A 152 27.84 10.36 -26.56
CA GLY A 152 27.40 11.74 -26.36
C GLY A 152 26.03 12.03 -26.96
N PHE A 153 25.21 11.00 -27.18
CA PHE A 153 23.84 11.18 -27.66
C PHE A 153 22.94 11.73 -26.55
N LEU A 154 21.80 12.28 -26.93
CA LEU A 154 20.73 12.54 -25.96
C LEU A 154 20.08 11.20 -25.52
N PRO A 155 19.43 11.17 -24.34
CA PRO A 155 18.83 9.98 -23.75
C PRO A 155 17.97 9.16 -24.72
N THR A 156 18.19 7.85 -24.72
CA THR A 156 17.42 6.88 -25.53
C THR A 156 15.96 6.87 -25.09
N LEU A 157 15.04 7.15 -26.03
CA LEU A 157 13.60 7.03 -25.77
C LEU A 157 13.13 5.62 -26.10
N ARG A 158 12.24 5.07 -25.28
CA ARG A 158 11.60 3.78 -25.56
C ARG A 158 10.08 3.91 -25.60
N LEU A 159 9.48 3.35 -26.65
CA LEU A 159 8.04 3.29 -26.87
C LEU A 159 7.60 1.83 -26.80
N TYR A 160 6.62 1.51 -25.94
CA TYR A 160 6.10 0.16 -25.88
C TYR A 160 5.03 -0.04 -26.95
N ALA A 161 5.16 -1.05 -27.80
CA ALA A 161 4.28 -1.28 -28.94
C ALA A 161 2.79 -1.37 -28.57
N ARG A 162 2.44 -1.86 -27.36
CA ARG A 162 1.06 -1.96 -26.88
C ARG A 162 0.62 -0.81 -25.97
N GLU A 163 1.46 0.20 -25.73
CA GLU A 163 1.02 1.31 -24.88
C GLU A 163 -0.06 2.17 -25.56
N ARG A 164 -0.10 2.18 -26.90
CA ARG A 164 -1.13 2.86 -27.71
C ARG A 164 -1.33 2.17 -29.06
N VAL A 165 -2.47 2.42 -29.68
CA VAL A 165 -2.71 2.05 -31.09
C VAL A 165 -2.03 3.09 -32.00
N TRP A 166 -0.71 3.03 -32.12
CA TRP A 166 0.08 4.08 -32.77
C TRP A 166 -0.37 4.44 -34.20
N CYS A 167 -0.99 3.51 -34.92
CA CYS A 167 -1.48 3.73 -36.27
C CYS A 167 -2.81 4.49 -36.39
N GLU A 168 -3.38 4.93 -35.26
CA GLU A 168 -4.52 5.85 -35.19
C GLU A 168 -4.10 7.31 -35.26
N PHE A 169 -2.84 7.62 -34.95
CA PHE A 169 -2.29 8.95 -35.13
C PHE A 169 -2.18 9.32 -36.61
N ASP A 170 -2.56 10.55 -36.95
CA ASP A 170 -2.42 11.13 -38.28
C ASP A 170 -1.29 12.19 -38.30
N PRO A 171 -0.15 11.93 -38.96
CA PRO A 171 0.97 12.88 -39.07
C PRO A 171 0.63 14.20 -39.77
N ASP A 172 -0.47 14.26 -40.51
CA ASP A 172 -0.94 15.49 -41.15
C ASP A 172 -1.95 16.27 -40.29
N ASN A 173 -2.39 15.70 -39.17
CA ASN A 173 -3.21 16.36 -38.18
C ASN A 173 -2.34 17.04 -37.09
N PRO A 174 -2.34 18.38 -36.98
CA PRO A 174 -1.51 19.09 -35.99
C PRO A 174 -1.81 18.71 -34.54
N ALA A 175 -3.06 18.35 -34.21
CA ALA A 175 -3.42 17.92 -32.86
C ALA A 175 -2.78 16.58 -32.49
N ASP A 176 -2.67 15.67 -33.45
CA ASP A 176 -2.03 14.36 -33.26
C ASP A 176 -0.52 14.50 -33.10
N VAL A 177 0.10 15.38 -33.90
CA VAL A 177 1.51 15.74 -33.77
C VAL A 177 1.81 16.39 -32.41
N ALA A 178 0.94 17.27 -31.92
CA ALA A 178 1.08 17.88 -30.59
C ALA A 178 0.97 16.83 -29.47
N ARG A 179 -0.04 15.97 -29.50
CA ARG A 179 -0.19 14.86 -28.53
C ARG A 179 1.00 13.90 -28.54
N PHE A 180 1.54 13.61 -29.73
CA PHE A 180 2.74 12.77 -29.84
C PHE A 180 3.99 13.47 -29.29
N ARG A 181 4.13 14.78 -29.49
CA ARG A 181 5.21 15.58 -28.89
C ARG A 181 5.16 15.55 -27.37
N GLU A 182 3.99 15.84 -26.79
CA GLU A 182 3.79 15.83 -25.33
C GLU A 182 4.19 14.48 -24.73
N LEU A 183 3.84 13.38 -25.39
CA LEU A 183 4.24 12.03 -24.98
C LEU A 183 5.76 11.82 -24.99
N LEU A 184 6.47 12.36 -25.99
CA LEU A 184 7.94 12.27 -26.02
C LEU A 184 8.59 13.19 -24.98
N GLU A 185 8.01 14.36 -24.72
CA GLU A 185 8.49 15.31 -23.72
C GLU A 185 8.30 14.80 -22.30
N GLU A 186 7.14 14.22 -21.99
CA GLU A 186 6.88 13.49 -20.73
C GLU A 186 7.97 12.43 -20.48
N LYS A 187 8.27 11.63 -21.52
CA LYS A 187 9.33 10.60 -21.46
C LYS A 187 10.74 11.19 -21.28
N ARG A 188 11.00 12.42 -21.73
CA ARG A 188 12.27 13.14 -21.54
C ARG A 188 12.41 13.82 -20.19
N MET A 189 11.32 14.19 -19.53
CA MET A 189 11.39 14.80 -18.19
C MET A 189 11.98 13.83 -17.16
N TYR A 190 11.87 12.52 -17.39
CA TYR A 190 12.56 11.49 -16.61
C TYR A 190 14.10 11.54 -16.74
N SER A 191 14.65 12.26 -17.72
CA SER A 191 16.09 12.31 -18.02
C SER A 191 16.81 13.56 -17.51
N THR A 192 16.08 14.62 -17.14
CA THR A 192 16.64 15.97 -16.90
C THR A 192 16.59 16.42 -15.45
N LEU A 193 16.22 15.57 -14.49
CA LEU A 193 16.39 15.90 -13.08
C LEU A 193 17.89 15.87 -12.74
N PRO A 194 18.52 17.01 -12.38
CA PRO A 194 19.91 17.01 -11.96
C PRO A 194 20.06 16.44 -10.55
N GLU A 195 21.10 15.64 -10.33
CA GLU A 195 21.69 15.39 -9.01
C GLU A 195 22.19 16.74 -8.43
N PRO A 196 21.85 17.13 -7.19
CA PRO A 196 22.30 18.38 -6.61
C PRO A 196 23.74 18.24 -6.11
N GLY A 197 24.71 18.51 -6.99
CA GLY A 197 26.12 18.40 -6.64
C GLY A 197 27.05 19.13 -7.60
N ASP A 198 26.76 20.38 -7.97
CA ASP A 198 27.81 21.36 -8.32
C ASP A 198 27.23 22.76 -8.53
N LEU A 199 27.12 23.53 -7.44
CA LEU A 199 27.13 24.99 -7.51
C LEU A 199 28.01 25.52 -6.39
N THR A 200 29.29 25.64 -6.70
CA THR A 200 30.24 26.44 -5.93
C THR A 200 29.80 27.91 -6.00
N VAL A 201 29.53 28.45 -4.82
CA VAL A 201 29.20 29.85 -4.56
C VAL A 201 30.36 30.74 -5.03
N GLN A 202 30.12 31.59 -6.03
CA GLN A 202 30.88 32.84 -6.18
C GLN A 202 29.98 34.00 -5.73
N ASN A 203 30.32 34.52 -4.55
CA ASN A 203 29.80 35.77 -4.01
C ASN A 203 30.11 36.92 -4.96
N GLN A 204 29.10 37.68 -5.37
CA GLN A 204 29.26 39.10 -5.67
C GLN A 204 28.14 39.91 -5.05
N GLU A 205 28.59 40.78 -4.15
CA GLU A 205 27.87 41.83 -3.44
C GLU A 205 27.08 42.74 -4.38
N ARG A 206 25.88 43.16 -3.96
CA ARG A 206 25.29 44.44 -4.39
C ARG A 206 24.54 45.11 -3.25
N ASP A 207 25.00 46.33 -2.97
CA ASP A 207 24.34 47.35 -2.16
C ASP A 207 23.00 47.82 -2.76
N PRO A 208 22.13 48.45 -1.94
CA PRO A 208 20.80 48.89 -2.33
C PRO A 208 20.79 50.37 -2.73
N ALA A 209 20.06 50.70 -3.81
CA ALA A 209 19.20 51.88 -3.91
C ALA A 209 18.74 52.06 -5.36
N VAL A 210 17.45 52.33 -5.56
CA VAL A 210 16.93 53.59 -6.13
C VAL A 210 15.46 53.34 -6.47
N ALA A 211 14.60 54.01 -5.71
CA ALA A 211 13.19 54.18 -6.00
C ALA A 211 13.03 55.20 -7.15
N VAL A 212 12.20 54.88 -8.14
CA VAL A 212 11.60 55.89 -9.04
C VAL A 212 10.14 55.51 -9.30
N SER A 213 9.25 56.31 -8.71
CA SER A 213 7.84 56.42 -9.04
C SER A 213 7.66 57.05 -10.43
N ARG A 214 6.67 56.59 -11.19
CA ARG A 214 6.06 57.38 -12.26
C ARG A 214 4.55 57.13 -12.32
N GLU A 215 3.81 58.13 -11.86
CA GLU A 215 2.41 58.37 -12.22
C GLU A 215 2.32 58.81 -13.69
N VAL A 216 1.24 58.43 -14.39
CA VAL A 216 0.57 59.25 -15.43
C VAL A 216 -0.94 58.87 -15.45
N PRO A 217 -1.86 59.83 -15.72
CA PRO A 217 -3.27 59.78 -15.34
C PRO A 217 -4.23 59.36 -16.49
N GLY A 218 -5.50 59.16 -16.12
CA GLY A 218 -6.53 58.54 -16.95
C GLY A 218 -7.20 59.41 -18.01
N ALA A 219 -8.14 58.79 -18.73
CA ALA A 219 -9.23 59.46 -19.42
C ALA A 219 -10.38 58.48 -19.70
N THR A 220 -11.58 58.98 -19.47
CA THR A 220 -12.92 58.45 -19.72
C THR A 220 -13.25 58.27 -21.21
N SER A 221 -14.00 57.22 -21.56
CA SER A 221 -15.23 57.31 -22.41
C SER A 221 -15.83 55.92 -22.69
N SER A 222 -17.12 55.76 -22.40
CA SER A 222 -17.98 54.69 -22.95
C SER A 222 -18.19 54.89 -24.46
N PRO A 223 -18.48 53.81 -25.22
CA PRO A 223 -19.86 53.64 -25.68
C PRO A 223 -20.37 52.19 -25.79
N THR A 224 -21.67 52.07 -25.51
CA THR A 224 -22.72 51.24 -26.12
C THR A 224 -22.44 49.82 -26.62
N ALA A 225 -23.23 48.89 -26.06
CA ALA A 225 -23.32 47.47 -26.36
C ALA A 225 -23.89 47.12 -27.75
N PRO A 226 -23.56 45.92 -28.26
CA PRO A 226 -24.49 45.07 -28.98
C PRO A 226 -24.85 43.82 -28.17
N GLN A 227 -26.14 43.48 -28.20
CA GLN A 227 -26.70 42.25 -27.66
C GLN A 227 -26.23 41.04 -28.46
N SER A 228 -25.82 39.97 -27.76
CA SER A 228 -25.58 38.64 -28.33
C SER A 228 -25.84 37.55 -27.26
N PRO A 229 -26.18 36.32 -27.68
CA PRO A 229 -27.27 35.53 -27.11
C PRO A 229 -26.89 34.70 -25.89
N GLY A 230 -27.93 34.26 -25.18
CA GLY A 230 -27.87 33.64 -23.85
C GLY A 230 -26.83 32.53 -23.70
N LYS A 231 -26.02 32.68 -22.65
CA LYS A 231 -25.26 31.59 -22.06
C LYS A 231 -26.22 30.68 -21.26
N PRO A 232 -26.07 29.34 -21.32
CA PRO A 232 -26.79 28.45 -20.44
C PRO A 232 -26.35 28.72 -18.99
N GLY A 233 -27.32 28.86 -18.09
CA GLY A 233 -27.07 29.14 -16.69
C GLY A 233 -26.28 28.01 -16.03
N GLU A 234 -25.05 28.32 -15.61
CA GLU A 234 -24.35 27.53 -14.61
C GLU A 234 -25.07 27.70 -13.27
N HIS A 235 -25.90 26.72 -12.94
CA HIS A 235 -26.42 26.54 -11.58
C HIS A 235 -25.26 26.09 -10.68
N TYR A 236 -24.47 27.05 -10.19
CA TYR A 236 -23.63 26.80 -9.02
C TYR A 236 -24.58 26.63 -7.83
N VAL A 237 -24.71 25.39 -7.34
CA VAL A 237 -25.48 25.10 -6.13
C VAL A 237 -24.76 25.79 -4.97
N ASP A 238 -25.36 26.85 -4.42
CA ASP A 238 -24.87 27.51 -3.21
C ASP A 238 -25.07 26.58 -2.01
N ILE A 239 -24.06 25.75 -1.74
CA ILE A 239 -24.02 24.78 -0.64
C ILE A 239 -23.88 25.47 0.73
N SER A 240 -23.72 26.80 0.78
CA SER A 240 -23.39 27.53 2.02
C SER A 240 -24.58 27.77 2.97
N ARG A 241 -25.82 27.41 2.59
CA ARG A 241 -27.03 27.80 3.35
C ARG A 241 -27.87 26.68 3.96
N VAL A 242 -27.47 25.42 3.88
CA VAL A 242 -28.14 24.34 4.62
C VAL A 242 -27.54 24.24 6.04
N LYS A 243 -27.90 25.17 6.93
CA LYS A 243 -27.67 25.02 8.38
C LYS A 243 -28.58 23.92 8.92
N ARG A 244 -28.23 22.66 8.65
CA ARG A 244 -28.78 21.52 9.41
C ARG A 244 -28.03 21.41 10.73
N ASN A 245 -28.76 21.03 11.77
CA ASN A 245 -28.24 20.63 13.08
C ASN A 245 -27.38 19.35 12.96
N GLU A 246 -26.30 19.40 12.19
CA GLU A 246 -25.37 18.28 12.12
C GLU A 246 -24.58 18.22 13.43
N VAL A 247 -24.60 17.06 14.06
CA VAL A 247 -23.78 16.77 15.24
C VAL A 247 -22.32 16.95 14.85
N PRO A 248 -21.51 17.72 15.61
CA PRO A 248 -20.10 17.89 15.32
C PRO A 248 -19.35 16.55 15.37
N VAL A 249 -18.17 16.48 14.74
CA VAL A 249 -17.32 15.30 14.87
C VAL A 249 -16.90 15.13 16.34
N PRO A 250 -16.89 13.90 16.88
CA PRO A 250 -16.41 13.68 18.24
C PRO A 250 -14.99 14.22 18.44
N GLU A 251 -14.75 14.95 19.53
CA GLU A 251 -13.41 15.49 19.88
C GLU A 251 -12.34 14.40 19.84
N ALA A 252 -12.69 13.19 20.32
CA ALA A 252 -11.75 12.07 20.35
C ALA A 252 -11.24 11.69 18.94
N LEU A 253 -12.02 11.92 17.88
CA LEU A 253 -11.58 11.67 16.50
C LEU A 253 -10.65 12.77 16.00
N LEU A 254 -10.96 14.02 16.32
CA LEU A 254 -10.10 15.15 16.02
C LEU A 254 -8.74 15.00 16.71
N ARG A 255 -8.78 14.62 18.00
CA ARG A 255 -7.58 14.39 18.81
C ARG A 255 -6.78 13.19 18.32
N PHE A 256 -7.45 12.14 17.84
CA PHE A 256 -6.79 11.00 17.19
C PHE A 256 -6.03 11.44 15.93
N GLU A 257 -6.64 12.22 15.05
CA GLU A 257 -5.98 12.76 13.86
C GLU A 257 -4.75 13.59 14.23
N TYR A 258 -4.88 14.51 15.18
CA TYR A 258 -3.75 15.31 15.66
C TYR A 258 -2.63 14.42 16.23
N LEU A 259 -2.94 13.51 17.15
CA LEU A 259 -1.94 12.67 17.82
C LEU A 259 -1.24 11.71 16.85
N THR A 260 -1.97 11.15 15.88
CA THR A 260 -1.34 10.31 14.85
C THR A 260 -0.32 11.09 14.01
N ASN A 261 -0.64 12.31 13.59
CA ASN A 261 0.29 13.20 12.88
C ASN A 261 1.46 13.65 13.75
N ALA A 262 1.20 13.95 15.03
CA ALA A 262 2.20 14.29 16.03
C ALA A 262 3.25 13.18 16.21
N VAL A 263 2.82 11.93 16.36
CA VAL A 263 3.72 10.77 16.48
C VAL A 263 4.50 10.53 15.18
N LYS A 264 3.89 10.76 14.00
CA LYS A 264 4.58 10.69 12.69
C LYS A 264 5.72 11.70 12.59
N LEU A 265 5.47 12.96 12.93
CA LEU A 265 6.51 14.00 12.94
C LEU A 265 7.63 13.65 13.92
N ARG A 266 7.28 13.20 15.13
CA ARG A 266 8.27 12.76 16.13
C ARG A 266 9.09 11.56 15.63
N TYR A 267 8.48 10.64 14.89
CA TYR A 267 9.19 9.52 14.27
C TYR A 267 10.21 10.00 13.23
N LEU A 268 9.83 10.91 12.34
CA LEU A 268 10.74 11.51 11.35
C LEU A 268 11.88 12.26 12.02
N GLU A 269 11.57 13.09 13.02
CA GLU A 269 12.57 13.77 13.85
C GLU A 269 13.52 12.75 14.48
N GLY A 270 12.99 11.65 15.04
CA GLY A 270 13.80 10.57 15.58
C GLY A 270 14.74 9.95 14.55
N CYS A 271 14.24 9.66 13.34
CA CYS A 271 15.04 9.07 12.27
C CYS A 271 16.23 9.97 11.90
N PHE A 272 16.00 11.29 11.75
CA PHE A 272 17.06 12.25 11.46
C PHE A 272 17.90 12.63 12.68
N ALA A 273 17.41 12.59 13.92
CA ALA A 273 18.15 13.06 15.07
C ALA A 273 18.92 11.96 15.81
N ARG A 274 18.57 10.68 15.62
CA ARG A 274 19.10 9.58 16.44
C ARG A 274 19.77 8.47 15.63
N PRO A 275 20.81 7.82 16.19
CA PRO A 275 21.40 6.64 15.59
C PRO A 275 20.40 5.49 15.50
N VAL A 276 20.41 4.79 14.38
CA VAL A 276 19.64 3.56 14.21
C VAL A 276 20.16 2.48 15.17
N LYS A 277 19.26 1.76 15.86
CA LYS A 277 19.62 0.64 16.71
C LYS A 277 19.85 -0.59 15.82
N ARG A 278 21.06 -0.72 15.28
CA ARG A 278 21.43 -1.75 14.28
C ARG A 278 21.18 -3.20 14.73
N ASN A 279 21.13 -3.47 16.03
CA ASN A 279 20.78 -4.78 16.59
C ASN A 279 19.27 -4.96 16.91
N ALA A 280 18.40 -4.04 16.48
CA ALA A 280 16.96 -4.18 16.66
C ALA A 280 16.44 -5.42 15.91
N PRO A 281 15.50 -6.19 16.50
CA PRO A 281 14.91 -7.37 15.83
C PRO A 281 14.33 -7.08 14.45
N PHE A 282 13.89 -5.84 14.21
CA PHE A 282 13.48 -5.33 12.92
C PHE A 282 14.49 -5.63 11.80
N PHE A 283 15.79 -5.33 12.01
CA PHE A 283 16.82 -5.48 10.98
C PHE A 283 17.23 -6.93 10.74
N SER A 284 17.07 -7.81 11.75
CA SER A 284 17.44 -9.24 11.65
C SER A 284 16.71 -10.03 10.56
N ARG A 285 15.69 -9.42 9.95
CA ARG A 285 14.78 -10.02 8.97
C ARG A 285 14.95 -9.46 7.57
N SER A 286 15.72 -8.39 7.42
CA SER A 286 16.02 -7.86 6.10
C SER A 286 17.10 -8.72 5.45
N ALA A 287 16.89 -9.06 4.17
CA ALA A 287 17.95 -9.63 3.34
C ALA A 287 18.92 -8.53 2.82
N GLU A 288 18.47 -7.28 2.85
CA GLU A 288 19.24 -6.13 2.39
C GLU A 288 20.22 -5.65 3.47
N PRO A 289 21.37 -5.05 3.09
CA PRO A 289 22.22 -4.31 4.02
C PRO A 289 21.40 -3.28 4.82
N ILE A 290 21.70 -3.11 6.10
CA ILE A 290 20.93 -2.23 7.01
C ILE A 290 20.80 -0.82 6.43
N GLU A 291 21.86 -0.32 5.80
CA GLU A 291 21.96 0.99 5.16
C GLU A 291 20.89 1.21 4.08
N GLN A 292 20.47 0.14 3.40
CA GLN A 292 19.50 0.18 2.29
C GLN A 292 18.07 -0.09 2.77
N VAL A 293 17.88 -0.49 4.03
CA VAL A 293 16.55 -0.76 4.57
C VAL A 293 15.74 0.54 4.65
N ARG A 294 14.60 0.58 3.96
CA ARG A 294 13.68 1.72 4.01
C ARG A 294 13.08 1.91 5.40
N LEU A 295 13.19 3.12 5.94
CA LEU A 295 12.53 3.51 7.19
C LEU A 295 11.12 4.10 6.95
N THR A 296 10.78 4.50 5.72
CA THR A 296 9.40 4.86 5.34
C THR A 296 8.84 3.86 4.32
N SER A 297 8.57 2.64 4.77
CA SER A 297 8.11 1.54 3.90
C SER A 297 6.59 1.44 3.82
N SER A 298 6.08 0.99 2.66
CA SER A 298 4.67 0.67 2.37
C SER A 298 4.05 -0.49 3.17
N ASN A 299 4.68 -0.97 4.24
CA ASN A 299 4.08 -1.97 5.13
C ASN A 299 4.04 -1.51 6.61
N GLY A 300 4.49 -0.28 6.90
CA GLY A 300 4.49 0.36 8.21
C GLY A 300 5.37 -0.31 9.27
N THR A 301 6.16 -1.32 8.88
CA THR A 301 6.94 -2.14 9.82
C THR A 301 8.04 -1.34 10.56
N PRO A 302 8.79 -0.42 9.92
CA PRO A 302 9.74 0.43 10.63
C PRO A 302 9.06 1.27 11.71
N PHE A 303 7.92 1.88 11.39
CA PHE A 303 7.14 2.66 12.36
C PHE A 303 6.60 1.77 13.50
N GLN A 304 6.16 0.55 13.22
CA GLN A 304 5.81 -0.44 14.28
C GLN A 304 6.98 -0.78 15.20
N ALA A 305 8.18 -0.92 14.64
CA ALA A 305 9.39 -1.12 15.41
C ALA A 305 9.74 0.12 16.25
N TYR A 306 9.48 1.32 15.73
CA TYR A 306 9.67 2.57 16.46
C TYR A 306 8.73 2.69 17.67
N VAL A 307 7.44 2.37 17.53
CA VAL A 307 6.48 2.40 18.67
C VAL A 307 6.47 1.10 19.50
N ASN A 308 7.42 0.20 19.27
CA ASN A 308 7.55 -1.10 19.96
C ASN A 308 6.30 -2.00 19.92
N THR A 309 5.52 -1.94 18.83
CA THR A 309 4.31 -2.74 18.72
C THR A 309 4.66 -4.23 18.52
N PRO A 310 4.07 -5.16 19.30
CA PRO A 310 4.25 -6.59 19.10
C PRO A 310 3.68 -7.02 17.74
N LYS A 311 4.53 -7.54 16.87
CA LYS A 311 4.12 -8.14 15.60
C LYS A 311 4.00 -9.65 15.78
N TYR A 312 2.85 -10.20 15.42
CA TYR A 312 2.70 -11.64 15.36
C TYR A 312 3.51 -12.19 14.18
N VAL A 313 4.44 -13.10 14.47
CA VAL A 313 5.45 -13.53 13.49
C VAL A 313 5.42 -15.03 13.22
N GLY A 314 4.28 -15.68 13.52
CA GLY A 314 4.10 -17.10 13.27
C GLY A 314 5.02 -17.97 14.12
N GLY A 315 4.71 -19.26 14.16
CA GLY A 315 5.43 -20.24 14.96
C GLY A 315 5.56 -19.93 16.43
N GLU A 316 6.57 -20.55 17.02
CA GLU A 316 6.87 -20.48 18.46
C GLU A 316 7.24 -19.09 18.95
N LYS A 317 7.65 -18.19 18.05
CA LYS A 317 8.09 -16.85 18.40
C LYS A 317 6.92 -15.98 18.86
N GLY A 318 5.68 -16.40 18.61
CA GLY A 318 4.49 -15.70 19.03
C GLY A 318 4.44 -14.27 18.50
N SER A 319 4.03 -13.33 19.35
CA SER A 319 4.21 -11.91 19.08
C SER A 319 5.58 -11.47 19.57
N ILE A 320 6.43 -10.98 18.67
CA ILE A 320 7.70 -10.36 19.04
C ILE A 320 7.59 -8.85 18.94
N THR A 321 8.24 -8.15 19.85
CA THR A 321 8.50 -6.72 19.68
C THR A 321 9.61 -6.53 18.66
N LEU A 322 9.40 -5.63 17.69
CA LEU A 322 10.40 -5.34 16.65
C LEU A 322 11.41 -4.26 17.07
N GLY A 323 11.14 -3.57 18.17
CA GLY A 323 11.84 -2.36 18.60
C GLY A 323 12.82 -2.53 19.78
N PRO A 324 13.33 -1.40 20.30
CA PRO A 324 13.20 -0.05 19.71
C PRO A 324 14.04 0.08 18.44
N LEU A 325 13.49 0.75 17.41
CA LEU A 325 14.20 0.96 16.13
C LEU A 325 15.40 1.91 16.26
N LEU A 326 15.31 2.91 17.14
CA LEU A 326 16.29 3.98 17.30
C LEU A 326 16.92 3.93 18.70
N SER A 327 18.18 4.34 18.79
CA SER A 327 18.92 4.33 20.05
C SER A 327 18.39 5.38 21.04
N GLY A 328 18.32 5.00 22.33
CA GLY A 328 17.92 5.90 23.43
C GLY A 328 16.46 6.32 23.43
N ILE A 329 15.61 5.66 22.63
CA ILE A 329 14.16 5.82 22.68
C ILE A 329 13.57 4.61 23.39
N GLU A 330 12.79 4.88 24.43
CA GLU A 330 11.89 3.93 25.06
C GLU A 330 10.48 4.23 24.54
N PRO A 331 9.94 3.44 23.59
CA PRO A 331 8.71 3.82 22.90
C PRO A 331 7.50 3.91 23.82
N ASP A 332 7.47 3.07 24.85
CA ASP A 332 6.44 3.08 25.89
C ASP A 332 6.47 4.33 26.78
N ALA A 333 7.57 5.11 26.72
CA ALA A 333 7.72 6.37 27.45
C ALA A 333 7.36 7.61 26.62
N ILE A 334 6.95 7.46 25.35
CA ILE A 334 6.56 8.59 24.50
C ILE A 334 5.14 9.05 24.88
N PRO A 335 4.95 10.28 25.42
CA PRO A 335 3.64 10.73 25.90
C PRO A 335 2.57 10.72 24.81
N ASP A 336 2.91 11.20 23.61
CA ASP A 336 2.01 11.22 22.44
C ASP A 336 1.46 9.82 22.10
N VAL A 337 2.26 8.76 22.28
CA VAL A 337 1.89 7.36 22.01
C VAL A 337 0.94 6.82 23.09
N GLN A 338 1.22 7.14 24.36
CA GLN A 338 0.35 6.77 25.49
C GLN A 338 -1.02 7.44 25.37
N GLU A 339 -1.03 8.73 25.02
CA GLU A 339 -2.23 9.51 24.82
C GLU A 339 -3.03 9.02 23.60
N LEU A 340 -2.37 8.77 22.47
CA LEU A 340 -3.01 8.20 21.28
C LEU A 340 -3.70 6.87 21.62
N SER A 341 -3.04 6.02 22.40
CA SER A 341 -3.64 4.78 22.90
C SER A 341 -4.85 5.00 23.79
N ALA A 342 -4.86 6.05 24.61
CA ALA A 342 -5.99 6.39 25.45
C ALA A 342 -7.18 6.90 24.62
N VAL A 343 -6.91 7.78 23.64
CA VAL A 343 -7.90 8.34 22.73
C VAL A 343 -8.53 7.26 21.85
N ASP A 344 -7.73 6.35 21.30
CA ASP A 344 -8.23 5.21 20.52
C ASP A 344 -9.19 4.32 21.33
N ARG A 345 -8.83 4.04 22.59
CA ARG A 345 -9.71 3.32 23.53
C ARG A 345 -10.98 4.08 23.88
N ASP A 346 -10.95 5.42 23.85
CA ASP A 346 -12.11 6.25 24.15
C ASP A 346 -13.07 6.32 22.97
N LEU A 347 -12.54 6.61 21.76
CA LEU A 347 -13.24 6.52 20.48
C LEU A 347 -14.01 5.21 20.36
N TYR A 348 -13.35 4.11 20.70
CA TYR A 348 -13.98 2.81 20.65
C TYR A 348 -15.07 2.60 21.71
N ARG A 349 -14.83 3.01 22.96
CA ARG A 349 -15.79 2.73 24.06
C ARG A 349 -17.04 3.59 23.99
N ARG A 350 -16.89 4.85 23.59
CA ARG A 350 -17.97 5.85 23.65
C ARG A 350 -18.66 6.01 22.30
N GLU A 351 -17.88 6.37 21.30
CA GLU A 351 -18.44 6.86 20.03
C GLU A 351 -18.91 5.71 19.13
N MET A 352 -18.20 4.58 19.18
CA MET A 352 -18.57 3.40 18.37
C MET A 352 -19.78 2.63 18.91
N GLN A 353 -20.26 2.91 20.12
CA GLN A 353 -21.48 2.30 20.67
C GLN A 353 -22.77 3.05 20.25
N THR A 354 -22.63 4.08 19.42
CA THR A 354 -23.75 4.87 18.92
C THR A 354 -24.32 4.28 17.63
N ASP A 355 -25.55 4.66 17.28
CA ASP A 355 -26.15 4.33 15.98
C ASP A 355 -25.39 4.97 14.80
N GLY A 356 -24.52 5.95 15.08
CA GLY A 356 -23.65 6.62 14.12
C GLY A 356 -22.33 5.89 13.83
N TRP A 357 -22.14 4.68 14.34
CA TRP A 357 -20.86 3.96 14.25
C TRP A 357 -20.31 3.85 12.82
N LEU A 358 -21.19 3.68 11.81
CA LEU A 358 -20.74 3.49 10.42
C LEU A 358 -20.18 4.79 9.84
N ARG A 359 -20.81 5.93 10.14
CA ARG A 359 -20.30 7.25 9.74
C ARG A 359 -18.96 7.52 10.40
N LEU A 360 -18.85 7.25 11.71
CA LEU A 360 -17.60 7.38 12.44
C LEU A 360 -16.51 6.47 11.88
N PHE A 361 -16.85 5.24 11.54
CA PHE A 361 -15.93 4.29 10.93
C PHE A 361 -15.45 4.75 9.55
N CYS A 362 -16.35 5.28 8.70
CA CYS A 362 -15.99 5.83 7.40
C CYS A 362 -15.09 7.07 7.54
N GLU A 363 -15.42 7.99 8.45
CA GLU A 363 -14.60 9.16 8.75
C GLU A 363 -13.21 8.76 9.28
N TYR A 364 -13.16 7.76 10.18
CA TYR A 364 -11.92 7.20 10.67
C TYR A 364 -11.08 6.60 9.54
N MET A 365 -11.68 5.81 8.65
CA MET A 365 -10.97 5.22 7.50
C MET A 365 -10.49 6.28 6.50
N LEU A 366 -11.27 7.34 6.31
CA LEU A 366 -10.89 8.48 5.46
C LEU A 366 -9.64 9.18 6.00
N VAL A 367 -9.69 9.59 7.27
CA VAL A 367 -8.58 10.27 7.98
C VAL A 367 -7.36 9.38 8.10
N LYS A 368 -7.58 8.10 8.34
CA LYS A 368 -6.47 7.18 8.54
C LYS A 368 -5.84 6.84 7.20
N THR A 369 -6.59 6.25 6.28
CA THR A 369 -6.05 5.49 5.15
C THR A 369 -6.28 6.20 3.83
N VAL A 370 -7.50 6.65 3.56
CA VAL A 370 -7.88 6.99 2.18
C VAL A 370 -7.30 8.31 1.71
N ILE A 371 -7.17 9.33 2.57
CA ILE A 371 -6.56 10.60 2.17
C ILE A 371 -5.10 10.39 1.74
N HIS A 372 -4.38 9.53 2.46
CA HIS A 372 -3.02 9.16 2.09
C HIS A 372 -3.02 8.51 0.72
N GLU A 373 -3.80 7.44 0.52
CA GLU A 373 -3.87 6.75 -0.75
C GLU A 373 -4.21 7.72 -1.89
N LEU A 374 -5.25 8.54 -1.74
CA LEU A 374 -5.66 9.52 -2.74
C LEU A 374 -4.51 10.49 -3.09
N ILE A 375 -3.69 10.91 -2.14
CA ILE A 375 -2.61 11.86 -2.39
C ILE A 375 -1.36 11.18 -2.97
N THR A 376 -1.00 9.98 -2.52
CA THR A 376 0.28 9.35 -2.89
C THR A 376 0.17 8.22 -3.88
N ASP A 377 -0.84 7.39 -3.74
CA ASP A 377 -0.90 6.08 -4.36
C ASP A 377 -1.66 6.13 -5.70
N THR A 378 -2.45 7.19 -5.91
CA THR A 378 -3.25 7.35 -7.13
C THR A 378 -2.39 7.36 -8.40
N GLU A 379 -1.16 7.89 -8.34
CA GLU A 379 -0.25 7.89 -9.48
C GLU A 379 0.31 6.49 -9.77
N GLU A 380 0.81 5.80 -8.73
CA GLU A 380 1.39 4.46 -8.86
C GLU A 380 0.35 3.40 -9.26
N HIS A 381 -0.90 3.61 -8.84
CA HIS A 381 -2.01 2.68 -9.01
C HIS A 381 -3.10 3.19 -9.93
N GLU A 382 -2.79 4.13 -10.82
CA GLU A 382 -3.79 4.71 -11.74
C GLU A 382 -4.50 3.64 -12.58
N ASN A 383 -3.80 2.57 -12.96
CA ASN A 383 -4.36 1.46 -13.73
C ASN A 383 -5.02 0.38 -12.86
N ASP A 384 -4.77 0.40 -11.54
CA ASP A 384 -5.27 -0.61 -10.61
C ASP A 384 -6.53 -0.14 -9.86
N TRP A 385 -6.91 1.13 -9.98
CA TRP A 385 -8.03 1.75 -9.26
C TRP A 385 -9.27 1.94 -10.14
N GLY A 386 -10.36 2.42 -9.54
CA GLY A 386 -11.56 2.77 -10.28
C GLY A 386 -12.42 1.54 -10.55
N TYR A 387 -12.27 0.91 -11.72
CA TYR A 387 -13.06 -0.27 -12.05
C TYR A 387 -12.79 -1.44 -11.10
N ARG A 388 -11.54 -1.64 -10.66
CA ARG A 388 -11.22 -2.65 -9.66
C ARG A 388 -11.95 -2.39 -8.34
N ASP A 389 -11.90 -1.15 -7.85
CA ASP A 389 -12.58 -0.76 -6.61
C ASP A 389 -14.10 -0.98 -6.75
N LEU A 390 -14.68 -0.57 -7.89
CA LEU A 390 -16.08 -0.80 -8.20
C LEU A 390 -16.41 -2.30 -8.17
N LYS A 391 -15.62 -3.11 -8.88
CA LYS A 391 -15.83 -4.56 -8.98
C LYS A 391 -15.81 -5.25 -7.61
N VAL A 392 -14.90 -4.86 -6.72
CA VAL A 392 -14.86 -5.40 -5.34
C VAL A 392 -16.16 -5.09 -4.59
N LEU A 393 -16.73 -3.90 -4.77
CA LEU A 393 -18.02 -3.55 -4.19
C LEU A 393 -19.16 -4.40 -4.79
N LEU A 394 -19.18 -4.58 -6.11
CA LEU A 394 -20.22 -5.39 -6.79
C LEU A 394 -20.16 -6.87 -6.37
N ASP A 395 -18.97 -7.45 -6.32
CA ASP A 395 -18.74 -8.83 -5.91
C ASP A 395 -19.17 -9.04 -4.45
N ALA A 396 -18.87 -8.08 -3.58
CA ALA A 396 -19.27 -8.13 -2.19
C ALA A 396 -20.79 -8.01 -2.00
N ALA A 397 -21.46 -7.19 -2.83
CA ALA A 397 -22.92 -7.10 -2.86
C ALA A 397 -23.57 -8.42 -3.27
N GLY A 398 -23.09 -9.04 -4.36
CA GLY A 398 -23.61 -10.32 -4.88
C GLY A 398 -23.40 -11.53 -3.97
N ALA A 399 -22.48 -11.45 -3.00
CA ALA A 399 -22.13 -12.59 -2.15
C ALA A 399 -23.21 -12.98 -1.12
N GLY A 400 -24.14 -12.08 -0.75
CA GLY A 400 -25.26 -12.35 0.18
C GLY A 400 -24.86 -12.74 1.62
N LYS A 401 -23.58 -12.65 1.99
CA LYS A 401 -23.06 -13.05 3.31
C LYS A 401 -22.94 -11.87 4.27
N ALA A 402 -23.03 -12.08 5.58
CA ALA A 402 -22.70 -11.03 6.54
C ALA A 402 -21.26 -10.52 6.32
N ILE A 403 -21.06 -9.20 6.42
CA ILE A 403 -19.75 -8.58 6.14
C ILE A 403 -18.90 -8.59 7.41
N GLY A 404 -17.80 -9.34 7.38
CA GLY A 404 -16.82 -9.34 8.48
C GLY A 404 -16.06 -8.02 8.58
N GLY A 405 -15.55 -7.68 9.76
CA GLY A 405 -14.86 -6.40 9.99
C GLY A 405 -13.69 -6.12 9.05
N SER A 406 -12.85 -7.12 8.75
CA SER A 406 -11.75 -6.98 7.77
C SER A 406 -12.27 -6.62 6.39
N ASN A 407 -13.33 -7.29 5.94
CA ASN A 407 -13.93 -7.04 4.62
C ASN A 407 -14.63 -5.68 4.61
N LEU A 408 -15.28 -5.27 5.72
CA LEU A 408 -15.91 -3.96 5.82
C LEU A 408 -14.88 -2.83 5.70
N ARG A 409 -13.69 -2.98 6.30
CA ARG A 409 -12.58 -2.04 6.13
C ARG A 409 -12.24 -1.83 4.67
N GLU A 410 -12.00 -2.94 3.96
CA GLU A 410 -11.61 -2.95 2.55
C GLU A 410 -12.70 -2.31 1.68
N LEU A 411 -13.97 -2.69 1.89
CA LEU A 411 -15.10 -2.11 1.17
C LEU A 411 -15.26 -0.61 1.43
N VAL A 412 -15.07 -0.14 2.67
CA VAL A 412 -15.07 1.29 2.98
C VAL A 412 -13.92 2.01 2.28
N THR A 413 -12.71 1.45 2.29
CA THR A 413 -11.58 2.03 1.54
C THR A 413 -11.90 2.15 0.04
N HIS A 414 -12.38 1.09 -0.61
CA HIS A 414 -12.77 1.12 -2.02
C HIS A 414 -13.88 2.14 -2.31
N ALA A 415 -14.92 2.20 -1.48
CA ALA A 415 -15.99 3.18 -1.64
C ALA A 415 -15.47 4.62 -1.54
N LEU A 416 -14.62 4.92 -0.56
CA LEU A 416 -14.10 6.26 -0.34
C LEU A 416 -13.13 6.70 -1.45
N ARG A 417 -12.30 5.79 -2.00
CA ARG A 417 -11.46 6.08 -3.18
C ARG A 417 -12.28 6.44 -4.42
N LEU A 418 -13.51 5.92 -4.53
CA LEU A 418 -14.47 6.29 -5.58
C LEU A 418 -15.28 7.56 -5.26
N GLY A 419 -14.99 8.24 -4.15
CA GLY A 419 -15.75 9.39 -3.69
C GLY A 419 -17.18 9.05 -3.27
N LEU A 420 -17.41 7.87 -2.68
CA LEU A 420 -18.71 7.40 -2.20
C LEU A 420 -18.75 7.33 -0.67
N ASP A 421 -19.81 7.88 -0.07
CA ASP A 421 -20.05 7.84 1.37
C ASP A 421 -21.01 6.70 1.73
N LEU A 422 -20.45 5.56 2.16
CA LEU A 422 -21.23 4.39 2.59
C LEU A 422 -22.23 4.69 3.72
N SER A 423 -21.99 5.73 4.53
CA SER A 423 -22.85 6.06 5.67
C SER A 423 -24.11 6.85 5.30
N ARG A 424 -24.15 7.46 4.12
CA ARG A 424 -25.25 8.32 3.66
C ARG A 424 -26.12 7.73 2.55
N ILE A 425 -25.79 6.54 2.05
CA ILE A 425 -26.51 5.94 0.92
C ILE A 425 -27.92 5.53 1.33
N ALA A 426 -28.89 6.07 0.59
CA ALA A 426 -30.30 5.75 0.76
C ALA A 426 -30.59 4.33 0.22
N PRO A 427 -31.50 3.59 0.87
CA PRO A 427 -31.88 2.24 0.44
C PRO A 427 -32.61 2.19 -0.92
N ASP A 428 -33.17 3.31 -1.39
CA ASP A 428 -34.17 3.34 -2.48
C ASP A 428 -33.63 3.96 -3.78
N GLY A 429 -32.49 3.50 -4.27
CA GLY A 429 -32.04 3.84 -5.63
C GLY A 429 -32.57 2.83 -6.65
N ASP A 430 -33.21 3.30 -7.73
CA ASP A 430 -33.49 2.47 -8.90
C ASP A 430 -32.18 1.82 -9.38
N GLN A 431 -32.20 0.50 -9.62
CA GLN A 431 -31.03 -0.20 -10.15
C GLN A 431 -30.79 0.26 -11.59
N PRO A 432 -29.63 0.85 -11.91
CA PRO A 432 -29.31 1.11 -13.30
C PRO A 432 -29.10 -0.23 -13.99
N GLU A 433 -29.85 -0.47 -15.06
CA GLU A 433 -29.67 -1.62 -15.92
C GLU A 433 -28.56 -1.30 -16.93
N GLY A 434 -27.34 -1.82 -16.70
CA GLY A 434 -26.26 -1.70 -17.67
C GLY A 434 -25.00 -2.47 -17.27
N PRO A 435 -24.36 -3.19 -18.21
CA PRO A 435 -23.03 -3.76 -17.97
C PRO A 435 -22.00 -2.63 -17.82
N VAL A 436 -21.10 -2.74 -16.84
CA VAL A 436 -20.02 -1.76 -16.58
C VAL A 436 -18.65 -2.25 -17.07
N ASP A 437 -18.59 -3.41 -17.73
CA ASP A 437 -17.33 -4.06 -18.11
C ASP A 437 -16.51 -3.27 -19.13
N HIS A 438 -17.15 -2.38 -19.91
CA HIS A 438 -16.46 -1.47 -20.82
C HIS A 438 -15.60 -0.43 -20.10
N LEU A 439 -15.76 -0.28 -18.78
CA LEU A 439 -14.94 0.60 -17.94
C LEU A 439 -13.66 -0.07 -17.44
N ALA A 440 -13.55 -1.40 -17.56
CA ALA A 440 -12.39 -2.17 -17.09
C ALA A 440 -11.02 -1.75 -17.63
N PRO A 441 -10.87 -1.34 -18.90
CA PRO A 441 -9.56 -0.94 -19.43
C PRO A 441 -9.21 0.52 -19.13
N LEU A 442 -10.08 1.28 -18.46
CA LEU A 442 -9.87 2.71 -18.25
C LEU A 442 -8.94 2.95 -17.06
N PRO A 443 -7.96 3.86 -17.18
CA PRO A 443 -7.24 4.36 -16.02
C PRO A 443 -8.18 5.12 -15.09
N TYR A 444 -7.81 5.23 -13.82
CA TYR A 444 -8.62 5.81 -12.74
C TYR A 444 -9.20 7.18 -13.12
N ARG A 445 -8.43 8.07 -13.75
CA ARG A 445 -8.92 9.39 -14.17
C ARG A 445 -10.07 9.30 -15.18
N ALA A 446 -9.87 8.53 -16.25
CA ALA A 446 -10.91 8.32 -17.29
C ALA A 446 -12.12 7.55 -16.73
N PHE A 447 -11.89 6.65 -15.77
CA PHE A 447 -12.94 5.97 -15.04
C PHE A 447 -13.79 6.95 -14.20
N MET A 448 -13.14 7.86 -13.47
CA MET A 448 -13.81 8.90 -12.66
C MET A 448 -14.51 9.95 -13.53
N ALA A 449 -13.97 10.29 -14.69
CA ALA A 449 -14.64 11.15 -15.67
C ALA A 449 -15.99 10.58 -16.16
N ARG A 450 -16.13 9.25 -16.15
CA ARG A 450 -17.34 8.51 -16.55
C ARG A 450 -18.21 8.08 -15.37
N ARG A 451 -18.12 8.82 -14.24
CA ARG A 451 -18.81 8.48 -12.99
C ARG A 451 -20.30 8.23 -13.12
N GLU A 452 -20.99 9.04 -13.93
CA GLU A 452 -22.45 8.90 -14.14
C GLU A 452 -22.85 7.53 -14.72
N GLU A 453 -21.94 6.82 -15.40
CA GLU A 453 -22.23 5.50 -15.95
C GLU A 453 -22.25 4.37 -14.91
N TRP A 454 -21.55 4.55 -13.79
CA TRP A 454 -21.40 3.51 -12.76
C TRP A 454 -21.93 3.91 -11.38
N LEU A 455 -22.21 5.19 -11.13
CA LEU A 455 -22.61 5.71 -9.82
C LEU A 455 -23.84 5.02 -9.25
N GLY A 456 -24.87 4.78 -10.08
CA GLY A 456 -26.09 4.15 -9.59
C GLY A 456 -25.87 2.67 -9.22
N VAL A 457 -25.05 1.94 -9.98
CA VAL A 457 -24.74 0.53 -9.68
C VAL A 457 -23.91 0.43 -8.40
N ALA A 458 -22.92 1.32 -8.25
CA ALA A 458 -22.13 1.43 -7.03
C ALA A 458 -22.99 1.79 -5.81
N SER A 459 -23.92 2.74 -5.97
CA SER A 459 -24.84 3.16 -4.89
C SER A 459 -25.74 2.00 -4.45
N SER A 460 -26.28 1.23 -5.40
CA SER A 460 -27.09 0.05 -5.09
C SER A 460 -26.27 -1.02 -4.35
N ALA A 461 -25.04 -1.30 -4.81
CA ALA A 461 -24.15 -2.25 -4.15
C ALA A 461 -23.80 -1.82 -2.72
N LEU A 462 -23.55 -0.53 -2.49
CA LEU A 462 -23.25 0.00 -1.17
C LEU A 462 -24.47 0.02 -0.24
N ALA A 463 -25.68 0.22 -0.75
CA ALA A 463 -26.90 0.09 0.05
C ALA A 463 -27.06 -1.35 0.60
N ASP A 464 -26.82 -2.35 -0.25
CA ASP A 464 -26.83 -3.75 0.15
C ASP A 464 -25.69 -4.06 1.15
N ILE A 465 -24.46 -3.63 0.88
CA ILE A 465 -23.32 -3.76 1.80
C ILE A 465 -23.65 -3.15 3.16
N ARG A 466 -24.19 -1.94 3.19
CA ARG A 466 -24.59 -1.23 4.41
C ARG A 466 -25.61 -2.04 5.21
N SER A 467 -26.60 -2.64 4.56
CA SER A 467 -27.65 -3.43 5.23
C SER A 467 -27.10 -4.68 5.93
N ARG A 468 -25.98 -5.23 5.44
CA ARG A 468 -25.33 -6.44 5.95
C ARG A 468 -24.12 -6.13 6.85
N ALA A 469 -23.73 -4.87 6.98
CA ALA A 469 -22.59 -4.45 7.79
C ALA A 469 -22.97 -4.50 9.27
N THR A 470 -22.14 -5.17 10.08
CA THR A 470 -22.36 -5.27 11.53
C THR A 470 -21.20 -4.68 12.32
N GLN A 471 -21.52 -4.13 13.49
CA GLN A 471 -20.56 -3.50 14.39
C GLN A 471 -19.56 -4.50 15.02
N GLU A 472 -19.93 -5.80 15.09
CA GLU A 472 -19.36 -6.81 15.99
C GLU A 472 -17.82 -6.97 15.90
N LYS A 473 -17.21 -6.63 14.76
CA LYS A 473 -15.77 -6.82 14.51
C LYS A 473 -15.00 -5.55 14.20
N ILE A 474 -15.66 -4.39 14.22
CA ILE A 474 -15.02 -3.12 13.86
C ILE A 474 -13.95 -2.73 14.89
N HIS A 475 -14.14 -3.15 16.14
CA HIS A 475 -13.15 -2.99 17.19
C HIS A 475 -11.78 -3.57 16.84
N THR A 476 -11.72 -4.62 16.01
CA THR A 476 -10.44 -5.16 15.56
C THR A 476 -9.80 -4.27 14.52
N VAL A 477 -10.60 -3.56 13.72
CA VAL A 477 -10.15 -2.74 12.59
C VAL A 477 -9.69 -1.36 13.03
N MET A 478 -10.39 -0.74 13.98
CA MET A 478 -10.10 0.61 14.48
C MET A 478 -8.97 0.64 15.50
N LYS A 479 -8.38 -0.49 15.85
CA LYS A 479 -7.26 -0.55 16.79
C LYS A 479 -6.01 0.07 16.19
N TRP A 480 -5.61 1.21 16.74
CA TRP A 480 -4.44 1.94 16.26
C TRP A 480 -3.17 1.07 16.32
N ASP A 481 -3.07 0.22 17.34
CA ASP A 481 -1.91 -0.63 17.69
C ASP A 481 -1.76 -1.93 16.90
N ARG A 482 -2.73 -2.34 16.06
CA ARG A 482 -2.65 -3.62 15.33
C ARG A 482 -2.81 -3.52 13.82
N TYR A 483 -3.83 -2.80 13.38
CA TYR A 483 -4.23 -2.79 11.96
C TYR A 483 -4.21 -1.39 11.38
N SER A 484 -3.92 -0.37 12.18
CA SER A 484 -3.95 1.02 11.73
C SER A 484 -2.62 1.61 11.30
N MET A 485 -1.56 0.85 11.46
CA MET A 485 -0.21 1.29 11.13
C MET A 485 0.04 1.37 9.62
N CYS A 486 -0.85 0.80 8.78
CA CYS A 486 -0.69 0.86 7.33
C CYS A 486 -0.86 2.28 6.76
N ALA A 487 -1.54 3.16 7.48
CA ALA A 487 -1.63 4.58 7.15
C ALA A 487 -0.38 5.40 7.50
N PHE A 488 0.63 4.78 8.11
CA PHE A 488 1.89 5.41 8.51
C PHE A 488 3.00 5.15 7.49
N GLU A 489 2.65 4.63 6.32
CA GLU A 489 3.51 4.01 5.33
C GLU A 489 4.39 4.99 4.54
N SER A 490 3.89 6.17 4.17
CA SER A 490 4.69 7.23 3.53
C SER A 490 3.81 8.49 3.43
N GLY A 491 4.38 9.70 3.44
CA GLY A 491 3.66 10.96 3.73
C GLY A 491 2.42 11.18 2.88
N PRO A 492 1.31 11.62 3.47
CA PRO A 492 1.18 13.01 3.89
C PRO A 492 0.76 13.18 5.34
N VAL A 493 1.41 14.14 6.01
CA VAL A 493 0.92 14.70 7.27
C VAL A 493 -0.09 15.77 6.91
N PHE A 494 -1.35 15.56 7.27
CA PHE A 494 -2.42 16.52 7.03
C PHE A 494 -3.23 16.74 8.29
N ILE A 495 -3.93 17.87 8.34
CA ILE A 495 -4.88 18.18 9.40
C ILE A 495 -6.09 18.88 8.79
N ARG A 496 -7.29 18.48 9.21
CA ARG A 496 -8.52 19.15 8.81
C ARG A 496 -8.52 20.63 9.19
N LYS A 497 -9.25 21.46 8.44
CA LYS A 497 -9.37 22.90 8.71
C LYS A 497 -10.52 23.27 9.64
N GLU A 498 -11.53 22.41 9.73
CA GLU A 498 -12.76 22.66 10.47
C GLU A 498 -13.13 21.47 11.36
N PRO A 499 -13.83 21.68 12.49
CA PRO A 499 -14.19 20.62 13.45
C PRO A 499 -15.41 19.78 13.00
N ASP A 500 -15.82 19.89 11.73
CA ASP A 500 -16.95 19.16 11.18
C ASP A 500 -16.51 17.91 10.42
N TRP A 501 -17.50 17.22 9.84
CA TRP A 501 -17.28 15.94 9.17
C TRP A 501 -16.58 16.17 7.83
N LEU A 502 -15.40 15.56 7.69
CA LEU A 502 -14.62 15.65 6.48
C LEU A 502 -15.20 14.77 5.36
N LEU A 503 -15.78 13.63 5.73
CA LEU A 503 -16.29 12.63 4.81
C LEU A 503 -17.25 13.20 3.75
N PRO A 504 -18.33 13.91 4.10
CA PRO A 504 -19.24 14.46 3.10
C PRO A 504 -18.59 15.50 2.18
N ARG A 505 -17.65 16.28 2.71
CA ARG A 505 -16.94 17.33 1.97
C ARG A 505 -16.03 16.70 0.92
N VAL A 506 -15.23 15.71 1.31
CA VAL A 506 -14.32 15.01 0.40
C VAL A 506 -15.08 14.24 -0.67
N THR A 507 -16.11 13.46 -0.29
CA THR A 507 -16.89 12.72 -1.29
C THR A 507 -17.63 13.65 -2.24
N SER A 508 -18.14 14.79 -1.75
CA SER A 508 -18.77 15.80 -2.62
C SER A 508 -17.76 16.47 -3.55
N ALA A 509 -16.55 16.76 -3.07
CA ALA A 509 -15.51 17.37 -3.88
C ALA A 509 -15.05 16.44 -5.00
N LEU A 510 -14.80 15.16 -4.69
CA LEU A 510 -14.49 14.14 -5.68
C LEU A 510 -15.64 13.97 -6.70
N ALA A 511 -16.89 13.97 -6.21
CA ALA A 511 -18.08 13.83 -7.04
C ALA A 511 -18.30 15.01 -8.00
N SER A 512 -17.92 16.23 -7.60
CA SER A 512 -18.17 17.45 -8.37
C SER A 512 -16.95 17.93 -9.16
N PHE A 513 -15.82 17.24 -9.03
CA PHE A 513 -14.62 17.59 -9.78
C PHE A 513 -14.81 17.27 -11.26
N THR A 514 -14.65 18.28 -12.11
CA THR A 514 -14.79 18.17 -13.57
C THR A 514 -13.46 18.07 -14.31
N GLY A 515 -12.34 18.25 -13.60
CA GLY A 515 -11.00 18.28 -14.17
C GLY A 515 -10.34 16.91 -14.39
N TRP A 516 -11.10 15.81 -14.34
CA TRP A 516 -10.55 14.44 -14.47
C TRP A 516 -9.82 14.22 -15.80
N ASP A 517 -10.23 14.92 -16.86
CA ASP A 517 -9.62 14.84 -18.20
C ASP A 517 -8.55 15.93 -18.46
N SER A 518 -8.12 16.66 -17.42
CA SER A 518 -7.19 17.79 -17.56
C SER A 518 -5.76 17.40 -17.96
N GLY A 519 -5.43 16.10 -17.92
CA GLY A 519 -4.07 15.60 -18.14
C GLY A 519 -3.11 15.82 -16.97
N GLN A 520 -3.53 16.53 -15.91
CA GLN A 520 -2.71 16.75 -14.72
C GLN A 520 -2.38 15.43 -14.00
N PRO A 521 -1.21 15.32 -13.36
CA PRO A 521 -0.88 14.21 -12.47
C PRO A 521 -1.96 13.99 -11.39
N ALA A 522 -2.23 12.73 -11.07
CA ALA A 522 -3.33 12.36 -10.19
C ALA A 522 -3.15 12.89 -8.76
N ASP A 523 -1.93 12.90 -8.25
CA ASP A 523 -1.56 13.44 -6.93
C ASP A 523 -1.81 14.96 -6.82
N GLN A 524 -1.50 15.72 -7.89
CA GLN A 524 -1.74 17.17 -7.96
C GLN A 524 -3.23 17.47 -7.99
N MET A 525 -4.01 16.72 -8.77
CA MET A 525 -5.47 16.86 -8.78
C MET A 525 -6.06 16.55 -7.40
N MET A 526 -5.61 15.46 -6.76
CA MET A 526 -6.09 15.08 -5.43
C MET A 526 -5.72 16.12 -4.37
N THR A 527 -4.51 16.68 -4.45
CA THR A 527 -4.11 17.82 -3.63
C THR A 527 -5.03 19.02 -3.88
N GLY A 528 -5.34 19.34 -5.14
CA GLY A 528 -6.28 20.40 -5.50
C GLY A 528 -7.69 20.18 -4.94
N ILE A 529 -8.20 18.96 -5.03
CA ILE A 529 -9.53 18.57 -4.55
C ILE A 529 -9.61 18.64 -3.01
N LEU A 530 -8.55 18.22 -2.31
CA LEU A 530 -8.53 18.06 -0.86
C LEU A 530 -8.04 19.31 -0.09
N SER A 531 -7.18 20.12 -0.69
CA SER A 531 -6.60 21.32 -0.07
C SER A 531 -7.61 22.38 0.41
N PRO A 532 -8.86 22.47 -0.09
CA PRO A 532 -9.87 23.33 0.53
C PRO A 532 -10.22 22.90 1.95
N TYR A 533 -10.19 21.59 2.25
CA TYR A 533 -10.68 21.00 3.49
C TYR A 533 -9.57 20.58 4.46
N LEU A 534 -8.34 20.46 3.95
CA LEU A 534 -7.18 19.98 4.69
C LEU A 534 -5.99 20.95 4.55
N HIS A 535 -5.15 20.99 5.57
CA HIS A 535 -3.79 21.51 5.47
C HIS A 535 -2.84 20.33 5.27
N ILE A 536 -2.13 20.32 4.15
CA ILE A 536 -1.08 19.33 3.87
C ILE A 536 0.24 19.92 4.36
N LEU A 537 0.86 19.30 5.36
CA LEU A 537 2.12 19.76 5.97
C LEU A 537 3.34 19.26 5.20
N ILE A 538 3.37 17.98 4.82
CA ILE A 538 4.54 17.35 4.16
C ILE A 538 4.22 16.86 2.74
N GLY A 539 2.97 16.47 2.44
CA GLY A 539 2.65 15.80 1.16
C GLY A 539 3.33 14.43 1.07
N SER A 540 3.64 13.96 -0.14
CA SER A 540 4.41 12.72 -0.33
C SER A 540 5.80 12.82 0.32
N TYR A 541 6.15 11.90 1.22
CA TYR A 541 7.52 11.83 1.77
C TYR A 541 8.57 11.61 0.67
N TRP A 542 8.23 10.86 -0.37
CA TRP A 542 9.11 10.64 -1.51
C TRP A 542 9.43 11.96 -2.21
N HIS A 543 8.41 12.78 -2.50
CA HIS A 543 8.60 14.11 -3.09
C HIS A 543 9.29 15.07 -2.12
N HIS A 544 9.00 14.98 -0.83
CA HIS A 544 9.58 15.87 0.19
C HIS A 544 11.07 15.58 0.44
N PHE A 545 11.48 14.31 0.44
CA PHE A 545 12.86 13.87 0.73
C PHE A 545 13.64 13.44 -0.51
N LYS A 546 13.14 13.76 -1.72
CA LYS A 546 13.81 13.48 -3.00
C LYS A 546 14.25 12.03 -3.13
N GLU A 547 13.31 11.10 -2.93
CA GLU A 547 13.52 9.66 -3.13
C GLU A 547 14.37 8.95 -2.05
N GLY A 548 14.99 9.70 -1.14
CA GLY A 548 15.76 9.17 -0.03
C GLY A 548 14.90 8.84 1.19
N CYS A 549 14.82 7.55 1.55
CA CYS A 549 14.05 7.08 2.71
C CYS A 549 14.67 5.85 3.41
N ASP A 550 15.93 5.51 3.11
CA ASP A 550 16.66 4.40 3.71
C ASP A 550 17.46 4.84 4.95
N VAL A 551 18.00 3.88 5.71
CA VAL A 551 18.80 4.17 6.91
C VAL A 551 19.94 5.14 6.58
N ARG A 552 20.65 4.91 5.49
CA ARG A 552 21.78 5.75 5.07
C ARG A 552 21.33 7.18 4.81
N PHE A 553 20.22 7.40 4.10
CA PHE A 553 19.69 8.73 3.84
C PHE A 553 19.45 9.51 5.13
N PHE A 554 18.75 8.92 6.10
CA PHE A 554 18.51 9.55 7.40
C PHE A 554 19.80 9.79 8.20
N GLU A 555 20.81 8.93 8.04
CA GLU A 555 22.12 9.08 8.70
C GLU A 555 22.99 10.17 8.05
N GLU A 556 22.90 10.36 6.73
CA GLU A 556 23.67 11.33 5.96
C GLU A 556 23.04 12.73 5.98
N HIS A 557 21.72 12.83 6.17
CA HIS A 557 20.95 14.09 6.09
C HIS A 557 20.44 14.54 7.46
N ARG A 558 21.30 14.48 8.49
CA ARG A 558 20.96 14.81 9.89
C ARG A 558 20.44 16.25 10.04
N GLU A 559 20.88 17.16 9.18
CA GLU A 559 20.44 18.56 9.12
C GLU A 559 18.93 18.70 8.86
N LEU A 560 18.30 17.73 8.18
CA LEU A 560 16.86 17.76 7.95
C LEU A 560 16.05 17.57 9.25
N ALA A 561 16.67 17.11 10.35
CA ALA A 561 16.03 17.11 11.66
C ALA A 561 15.50 18.50 12.07
N GLU A 562 16.19 19.58 11.68
CA GLU A 562 15.82 20.96 12.03
C GLU A 562 14.54 21.43 11.32
N THR A 563 14.15 20.75 10.23
CA THR A 563 12.93 21.07 9.48
C THR A 563 11.65 20.55 10.14
N ILE A 564 11.76 19.57 11.05
CA ILE A 564 10.61 18.89 11.65
C ILE A 564 9.96 19.68 12.80
N PRO A 565 10.71 20.30 13.75
CA PRO A 565 10.11 21.08 14.83
C PRO A 565 9.19 22.23 14.35
N PRO A 566 9.53 23.01 13.31
CA PRO A 566 8.60 24.02 12.77
C PRO A 566 7.30 23.41 12.23
N LEU A 567 7.37 22.24 11.58
CA LEU A 567 6.17 21.52 11.12
C LEU A 567 5.32 21.03 12.29
N ARG A 568 5.97 20.57 13.37
CA ARG A 568 5.28 20.15 14.59
C ARG A 568 4.62 21.33 15.29
N GLN A 569 5.31 22.47 15.41
CA GLN A 569 4.72 23.69 15.95
C GLN A 569 3.49 24.11 15.15
N LYS A 570 3.58 24.11 13.81
CA LYS A 570 2.45 24.41 12.93
C LYS A 570 1.27 23.44 13.13
N LEU A 571 1.55 22.15 13.32
CA LEU A 571 0.53 21.15 13.65
C LEU A 571 -0.16 21.49 14.99
N ASP A 572 0.61 21.82 16.01
CA ASP A 572 0.11 22.16 17.35
C ASP A 572 -0.74 23.44 17.32
N GLU A 573 -0.33 24.45 16.55
CA GLU A 573 -1.09 25.69 16.32
C GLU A 573 -2.44 25.41 15.63
N GLN A 574 -2.44 24.60 14.57
CA GLN A 574 -3.64 24.22 13.84
C GLN A 574 -4.61 23.40 14.71
N TRP A 575 -4.08 22.50 15.54
CA TRP A 575 -4.86 21.78 16.53
C TRP A 575 -5.52 22.73 17.54
N ALA A 576 -4.78 23.72 18.06
CA ALA A 576 -5.33 24.71 18.98
C ALA A 576 -6.43 25.57 18.34
N GLU A 577 -6.29 25.92 17.05
CA GLU A 577 -7.33 26.62 16.30
C GLU A 577 -8.59 25.78 16.10
N LEU A 578 -8.45 24.50 15.78
CA LEU A 578 -9.56 23.55 15.67
C LEU A 578 -10.34 23.44 16.96
N LEU A 579 -9.66 23.33 18.11
CA LEU A 579 -10.31 23.27 19.42
C LEU A 579 -11.11 24.55 19.73
N LYS A 580 -10.53 25.72 19.48
CA LYS A 580 -11.26 27.01 19.60
C LYS A 580 -12.47 27.09 18.67
N GLY A 581 -12.40 26.45 17.51
CA GLY A 581 -13.53 26.31 16.58
C GLY A 581 -14.64 25.43 17.17
N ALA A 582 -14.27 24.27 17.72
CA ALA A 582 -15.21 23.33 18.33
C ALA A 582 -15.96 23.94 19.54
N GLU A 583 -15.25 24.69 20.40
CA GLU A 583 -15.84 25.38 21.55
C GLU A 583 -16.89 26.42 21.15
N ARG A 584 -16.61 27.19 20.08
CA ARG A 584 -17.55 28.20 19.55
C ARG A 584 -18.84 27.57 19.03
N THR A 585 -18.75 26.41 18.38
CA THR A 585 -19.92 25.69 17.87
C THR A 585 -20.71 25.00 18.98
N ALA A 586 -20.03 24.49 20.02
CA ALA A 586 -20.67 23.77 21.11
C ALA A 586 -21.38 24.68 22.13
N GLY A 587 -21.09 26.00 22.14
CA GLY A 587 -21.72 26.95 23.06
C GLY A 587 -21.34 26.75 24.55
N MET A 588 -20.38 25.87 24.86
CA MET A 588 -19.79 25.66 26.19
C MET A 588 -18.31 25.26 26.05
N PRO A 589 -17.44 25.60 27.04
CA PRO A 589 -16.02 25.23 27.02
C PRO A 589 -15.83 23.70 27.03
N LEU A 590 -15.09 23.18 26.05
CA LEU A 590 -14.93 21.75 25.79
C LEU A 590 -14.13 21.06 26.92
N GLU A 591 -13.15 21.76 27.50
CA GLU A 591 -12.32 21.29 28.62
C GLU A 591 -13.13 20.87 29.86
N SER A 592 -14.35 21.40 30.03
CA SER A 592 -15.19 21.11 31.21
C SER A 592 -15.87 19.74 31.17
N GLN A 593 -15.97 19.09 29.98
CA GLN A 593 -16.60 17.79 29.83
C GLN A 593 -15.61 16.62 29.97
N THR A 594 -14.38 16.77 29.48
CA THR A 594 -13.33 15.74 29.55
C THR A 594 -12.75 15.58 30.96
N ALA A 595 -12.52 16.68 31.70
CA ALA A 595 -12.02 16.61 33.07
C ALA A 595 -13.07 16.03 34.05
N ARG A 596 -14.36 16.39 33.91
CA ARG A 596 -15.45 15.78 34.70
C ARG A 596 -15.72 14.33 34.30
N GLY A 597 -15.54 13.97 33.04
CA GLY A 597 -15.68 12.59 32.56
C GLY A 597 -14.60 11.65 33.09
N PHE A 598 -13.37 12.13 33.31
CA PHE A 598 -12.30 11.35 33.93
C PHE A 598 -12.47 11.23 35.46
N GLN A 599 -12.83 12.32 36.14
CA GLN A 599 -13.00 12.33 37.59
C GLN A 599 -14.25 11.54 38.04
N ASN A 600 -15.39 11.66 37.32
CA ASN A 600 -16.61 10.89 37.64
C ASN A 600 -16.50 9.38 37.34
N VAL A 601 -15.56 8.97 36.49
CA VAL A 601 -15.26 7.54 36.25
C VAL A 601 -14.38 6.97 37.37
N LEU A 602 -13.53 7.80 37.99
CA LEU A 602 -12.73 7.44 39.16
C LEU A 602 -13.55 7.45 40.47
N ASP A 603 -14.53 8.35 40.59
CA ASP A 603 -15.27 8.61 41.83
C ASP A 603 -16.65 7.94 41.92
N ASN A 604 -17.07 7.13 40.94
CA ASN A 604 -18.35 6.39 40.99
C ASN A 604 -18.19 5.05 41.76
N PRO A 605 -18.81 4.87 42.94
CA PRO A 605 -18.69 3.63 43.73
C PRO A 605 -19.35 2.42 43.04
N LYS A 606 -20.23 2.65 42.05
CA LYS A 606 -20.80 1.59 41.20
C LYS A 606 -19.91 1.25 40.00
N ALA A 607 -18.91 2.09 39.67
CA ALA A 607 -17.88 1.79 38.68
C ALA A 607 -16.71 0.98 39.27
N GLN A 608 -16.50 1.03 40.59
CA GLN A 608 -15.53 0.16 41.29
C GLN A 608 -15.98 -1.30 41.43
N ASN A 609 -17.25 -1.61 41.12
CA ASN A 609 -17.77 -2.98 41.02
C ASN A 609 -17.86 -3.49 39.57
N ARG A 610 -17.21 -2.82 38.61
CA ARG A 610 -16.99 -3.37 37.27
C ARG A 610 -15.49 -3.54 37.06
N SER A 611 -15.17 -4.70 36.50
CA SER A 611 -13.86 -5.34 36.47
C SER A 611 -12.68 -4.38 36.23
N PRO A 612 -11.50 -4.69 36.79
CA PRO A 612 -10.27 -3.95 36.48
C PRO A 612 -10.04 -3.88 34.96
N ALA A 613 -9.23 -2.93 34.50
CA ALA A 613 -8.57 -2.94 33.18
C ALA A 613 -8.27 -4.38 32.78
N PRO A 614 -8.43 -4.84 31.51
CA PRO A 614 -8.39 -6.25 31.16
C PRO A 614 -7.08 -6.87 31.65
N GLN A 615 -7.11 -7.36 32.88
CA GLN A 615 -6.34 -8.46 33.36
C GLN A 615 -6.59 -9.49 32.28
N ALA A 616 -5.50 -10.05 31.74
CA ALA A 616 -5.57 -11.22 30.87
C ALA A 616 -6.78 -12.03 31.31
N LEU A 617 -7.84 -12.00 30.50
CA LEU A 617 -9.10 -12.64 30.87
C LEU A 617 -8.71 -14.03 31.34
N PRO A 618 -9.10 -14.45 32.56
CA PRO A 618 -8.50 -15.62 33.19
C PRO A 618 -8.48 -16.73 32.16
N MET A 619 -7.26 -17.25 31.90
CA MET A 619 -7.07 -18.39 31.04
C MET A 619 -8.14 -19.40 31.43
N ALA A 620 -8.95 -19.82 30.47
CA ALA A 620 -9.94 -20.83 30.79
C ALA A 620 -9.15 -22.06 31.24
N SER A 621 -9.50 -22.67 32.36
CA SER A 621 -8.81 -23.90 32.73
C SER A 621 -9.13 -25.00 31.72
N LEU A 622 -8.31 -26.05 31.65
CA LEU A 622 -8.68 -27.24 30.88
C LEU A 622 -10.02 -27.81 31.37
N GLU A 623 -10.28 -27.71 32.67
CA GLU A 623 -11.55 -28.11 33.29
C GLU A 623 -12.73 -27.29 32.75
N ASP A 624 -12.57 -25.98 32.56
CA ASP A 624 -13.60 -25.13 31.94
C ASP A 624 -13.87 -25.55 30.49
N TYR A 625 -12.85 -25.96 29.75
CA TYR A 625 -13.00 -26.48 28.39
C TYR A 625 -13.73 -27.83 28.37
N ILE A 626 -13.37 -28.75 29.26
CA ILE A 626 -14.05 -30.05 29.39
C ILE A 626 -15.50 -29.85 29.83
N LYS A 627 -15.75 -28.92 30.75
CA LYS A 627 -17.11 -28.56 31.19
C LYS A 627 -17.95 -28.03 30.04
N TRP A 628 -17.42 -27.08 29.27
CA TRP A 628 -18.08 -26.59 28.04
C TRP A 628 -18.40 -27.73 27.08
N ALA A 629 -17.45 -28.64 26.84
CA ALA A 629 -17.66 -29.78 25.96
C ALA A 629 -18.77 -30.70 26.48
N ASN A 630 -18.84 -30.93 27.80
CA ASN A 630 -19.93 -31.66 28.45
C ASN A 630 -21.29 -30.98 28.21
N GLU A 631 -21.37 -29.66 28.41
CA GLU A 631 -22.61 -28.87 28.27
C GLU A 631 -23.22 -28.95 26.86
N ILE A 632 -22.37 -29.08 25.82
CA ILE A 632 -22.82 -29.20 24.43
C ILE A 632 -22.83 -30.65 23.91
N GLY A 633 -22.62 -31.64 24.78
CA GLY A 633 -22.67 -33.06 24.41
C GLY A 633 -21.47 -33.57 23.61
N LEU A 634 -20.30 -32.96 23.74
CA LEU A 634 -19.04 -33.34 23.06
C LEU A 634 -18.00 -34.02 23.96
N SER A 635 -18.33 -34.29 25.22
CA SER A 635 -17.37 -34.84 26.18
C SER A 635 -16.84 -36.22 25.80
N HIS A 636 -17.62 -37.03 25.08
CA HIS A 636 -17.17 -38.33 24.57
C HIS A 636 -16.09 -38.23 23.50
N TYR A 637 -15.90 -37.06 22.87
CA TYR A 637 -14.76 -36.78 22.00
C TYR A 637 -13.62 -36.11 22.77
N VAL A 638 -13.94 -35.02 23.49
CA VAL A 638 -12.94 -34.11 24.06
C VAL A 638 -12.17 -34.78 25.19
N LYS A 639 -12.85 -35.46 26.12
CA LYS A 639 -12.20 -36.02 27.30
C LYS A 639 -11.16 -37.09 26.95
N PRO A 640 -11.45 -38.11 26.09
CA PRO A 640 -10.44 -39.08 25.68
C PRO A 640 -9.24 -38.44 24.97
N LEU A 641 -9.48 -37.45 24.11
CA LEU A 641 -8.42 -36.71 23.41
C LEU A 641 -7.52 -35.98 24.40
N THR A 642 -8.12 -35.21 25.32
CA THR A 642 -7.34 -34.45 26.32
C THR A 642 -6.59 -35.37 27.27
N ASP A 643 -7.19 -36.49 27.68
CA ASP A 643 -6.57 -37.46 28.59
C ASP A 643 -5.29 -38.05 27.98
N VAL A 644 -5.30 -38.41 26.69
CA VAL A 644 -4.11 -38.93 25.99
C VAL A 644 -3.12 -37.83 25.63
N LEU A 645 -3.59 -36.69 25.12
CA LEU A 645 -2.70 -35.60 24.72
C LEU A 645 -1.98 -34.98 25.92
N ASN A 646 -2.60 -34.89 27.10
CA ASN A 646 -1.94 -34.45 28.33
C ASN A 646 -0.80 -35.38 28.76
N GLN A 647 -0.90 -36.69 28.47
CA GLN A 647 0.18 -37.66 28.76
C GLN A 647 1.34 -37.54 27.78
N LEU A 648 1.08 -37.05 26.56
CA LEU A 648 2.09 -36.89 25.51
C LEU A 648 2.78 -35.54 25.58
N PHE A 649 1.98 -34.49 25.80
CA PHE A 649 2.34 -33.10 25.74
C PHE A 649 1.84 -32.44 27.04
N PRO A 650 2.60 -32.57 28.13
CA PRO A 650 2.22 -31.97 29.40
C PRO A 650 2.13 -30.45 29.25
N GLU A 651 1.26 -29.82 30.03
CA GLU A 651 1.04 -28.36 30.05
C GLU A 651 0.38 -27.79 28.78
N PRO A 652 -0.88 -28.18 28.46
CA PRO A 652 -1.63 -27.52 27.40
C PRO A 652 -1.88 -26.04 27.72
N ASP A 653 -1.85 -25.20 26.70
CA ASP A 653 -2.35 -23.82 26.79
C ASP A 653 -3.84 -23.81 26.46
N VAL A 654 -4.63 -23.11 27.25
CA VAL A 654 -6.10 -23.11 27.11
C VAL A 654 -6.64 -21.68 26.94
N PRO A 655 -6.42 -21.07 25.76
CA PRO A 655 -7.11 -19.85 25.39
C PRO A 655 -8.63 -20.07 25.36
N LYS A 656 -9.40 -18.99 25.47
CA LYS A 656 -10.88 -19.05 25.51
C LYS A 656 -11.54 -19.86 24.38
N SER A 657 -10.89 -19.97 23.24
CA SER A 657 -11.46 -20.53 22.01
C SER A 657 -10.91 -21.90 21.61
N PHE A 658 -9.88 -22.43 22.28
CA PHE A 658 -9.28 -23.73 21.95
C PHE A 658 -8.37 -24.24 23.08
N VAL A 659 -8.02 -25.53 23.04
CA VAL A 659 -6.89 -26.12 23.78
C VAL A 659 -5.75 -26.34 22.80
N SER A 660 -4.55 -25.87 23.10
CA SER A 660 -3.33 -26.11 22.32
C SER A 660 -2.33 -26.96 23.10
N TYR A 661 -1.72 -27.91 22.42
CA TYR A 661 -0.68 -28.80 22.93
C TYR A 661 0.65 -28.49 22.25
N TYR A 662 1.76 -28.60 23.00
CA TYR A 662 3.10 -28.23 22.53
C TYR A 662 4.12 -29.37 22.68
N ALA A 663 5.12 -29.38 21.80
CA ALA A 663 6.30 -30.23 21.92
C ALA A 663 7.56 -29.36 22.02
N GLN A 664 8.57 -29.84 22.76
CA GLN A 664 9.90 -29.24 22.80
C GLN A 664 10.86 -30.01 21.88
N ASN A 665 11.76 -29.29 21.21
CA ASN A 665 12.97 -29.86 20.60
C ASN A 665 12.77 -30.88 19.45
N THR A 666 11.66 -30.82 18.70
CA THR A 666 11.38 -31.79 17.62
C THR A 666 11.94 -31.42 16.25
N LEU A 667 12.12 -30.12 15.97
CA LEU A 667 12.61 -29.62 14.66
C LEU A 667 13.59 -28.43 14.82
N GLY A 668 14.34 -28.38 15.93
CA GLY A 668 15.24 -27.26 16.25
C GLY A 668 14.54 -26.07 16.91
N TYR A 669 13.35 -26.29 17.44
CA TYR A 669 12.56 -25.25 18.07
C TYR A 669 12.33 -25.50 19.59
N SER A 670 12.08 -24.43 20.34
CA SER A 670 11.98 -24.39 21.80
C SER A 670 10.63 -24.86 22.38
N LYS A 671 9.51 -24.57 21.71
CA LYS A 671 8.12 -24.91 22.07
C LYS A 671 7.14 -24.72 20.88
N VAL A 672 6.77 -25.78 20.17
CA VAL A 672 5.99 -25.70 18.93
C VAL A 672 4.62 -26.34 19.12
N ASP A 673 3.62 -25.75 18.49
CA ASP A 673 2.27 -26.29 18.46
C ASP A 673 2.22 -27.68 17.80
N VAL A 674 1.55 -28.62 18.45
CA VAL A 674 1.33 -29.98 17.93
C VAL A 674 -0.12 -30.17 17.53
N PHE A 675 -1.04 -29.82 18.43
CA PHE A 675 -2.43 -30.20 18.32
C PHE A 675 -3.35 -29.13 18.92
N TYR A 676 -4.42 -28.80 18.20
CA TYR A 676 -5.47 -27.89 18.65
C TYR A 676 -6.82 -28.58 18.70
N LEU A 677 -7.60 -28.29 19.74
CA LEU A 677 -9.03 -28.59 19.83
C LEU A 677 -9.80 -27.27 19.92
N TYR A 678 -10.64 -26.95 18.94
CA TYR A 678 -11.33 -25.66 18.89
C TYR A 678 -12.72 -25.71 19.53
N ARG A 679 -13.08 -24.65 20.28
CA ARG A 679 -14.48 -24.35 20.62
C ARG A 679 -15.24 -23.87 19.39
N LYS A 680 -14.66 -22.89 18.69
CA LYS A 680 -15.28 -22.25 17.53
C LYS A 680 -15.28 -23.19 16.33
N GLY A 681 -16.46 -23.50 15.81
CA GLY A 681 -16.66 -24.42 14.69
C GLY A 681 -16.99 -25.85 15.12
N SER A 682 -16.78 -26.19 16.40
CA SER A 682 -17.33 -27.39 17.01
C SER A 682 -18.81 -27.19 17.31
N ASN A 683 -19.60 -28.24 17.21
CA ASN A 683 -21.02 -28.26 17.56
C ASN A 683 -21.35 -29.61 18.21
N LYS A 684 -22.59 -29.83 18.65
CA LYS A 684 -22.99 -31.07 19.37
C LYS A 684 -22.61 -32.41 18.71
N ASP A 685 -22.35 -32.43 17.40
CA ASP A 685 -22.11 -33.67 16.64
C ASP A 685 -20.65 -33.79 16.15
N ARG A 686 -19.81 -32.77 16.33
CA ARG A 686 -18.41 -32.80 15.85
C ARG A 686 -17.47 -31.86 16.60
N VAL A 687 -16.22 -32.30 16.77
CA VAL A 687 -15.12 -31.48 17.32
C VAL A 687 -14.15 -31.09 16.23
N LYS A 688 -13.94 -29.79 16.03
CA LYS A 688 -12.92 -29.26 15.11
C LYS A 688 -11.53 -29.40 15.73
N PHE A 689 -10.57 -29.89 14.96
CA PHE A 689 -9.17 -30.02 15.37
C PHE A 689 -8.20 -29.48 14.32
N ARG A 690 -6.96 -29.25 14.74
CA ARG A 690 -5.81 -29.03 13.85
C ARG A 690 -4.59 -29.79 14.38
N VAL A 691 -3.82 -30.41 13.49
CA VAL A 691 -2.59 -31.16 13.81
C VAL A 691 -1.44 -30.68 12.96
N TYR A 692 -0.36 -30.22 13.59
CA TYR A 692 0.88 -29.90 12.89
C TYR A 692 1.66 -31.20 12.66
N TYR A 693 1.44 -31.80 11.49
CA TYR A 693 1.80 -33.19 11.26
C TYR A 693 3.29 -33.46 11.32
N ASN A 694 4.14 -32.52 10.90
CA ASN A 694 5.60 -32.67 11.01
C ASN A 694 6.06 -32.68 12.47
N VAL A 695 5.39 -31.91 13.32
CA VAL A 695 5.68 -31.82 14.76
C VAL A 695 5.19 -33.07 15.49
N LEU A 696 3.96 -33.53 15.18
CA LEU A 696 3.41 -34.75 15.73
C LEU A 696 4.24 -35.96 15.30
N ALA A 697 4.60 -36.07 14.02
CA ALA A 697 5.45 -37.13 13.49
C ALA A 697 6.79 -37.21 14.23
N ALA A 698 7.49 -36.07 14.39
CA ALA A 698 8.73 -36.01 15.15
C ALA A 698 8.54 -36.42 16.62
N SER A 699 7.41 -36.08 17.24
CA SER A 699 7.07 -36.46 18.62
C SER A 699 6.74 -37.96 18.78
N LEU A 700 6.33 -38.61 17.69
CA LEU A 700 6.02 -40.04 17.64
C LEU A 700 7.23 -40.89 17.18
N GLY A 701 8.43 -40.31 17.10
CA GLY A 701 9.69 -41.02 16.85
C GLY A 701 10.13 -41.10 15.38
N GLN A 702 11.38 -41.56 15.19
CA GLN A 702 12.00 -41.66 13.86
C GLN A 702 11.21 -42.60 12.95
N GLY A 703 10.91 -42.13 11.73
CA GLY A 703 10.21 -42.92 10.71
C GLY A 703 8.70 -42.69 10.62
N THR A 704 8.10 -41.86 11.48
CA THR A 704 6.72 -41.40 11.26
C THR A 704 6.70 -40.36 10.15
N SER A 705 5.98 -40.64 9.07
CA SER A 705 5.80 -39.75 7.92
C SER A 705 4.53 -38.91 8.03
N LYS A 706 4.37 -37.94 7.12
CA LYS A 706 3.13 -37.18 6.96
C LYS A 706 1.94 -38.10 6.65
N GLU A 707 2.17 -39.09 5.79
CA GLU A 707 1.20 -40.08 5.37
C GLU A 707 0.74 -40.95 6.55
N ASP A 708 1.67 -41.35 7.43
CA ASP A 708 1.33 -42.06 8.66
C ASP A 708 0.41 -41.23 9.54
N ILE A 709 0.67 -39.92 9.72
CA ILE A 709 -0.20 -39.03 10.47
C ILE A 709 -1.57 -38.89 9.80
N LEU A 710 -1.61 -38.76 8.47
CA LEU A 710 -2.85 -38.65 7.71
C LEU A 710 -3.74 -39.89 7.89
N GLU A 711 -3.15 -41.09 7.93
CA GLU A 711 -3.87 -42.35 8.20
C GLU A 711 -4.42 -42.46 9.63
N MET A 712 -3.84 -41.72 10.59
CA MET A 712 -4.39 -41.64 11.94
C MET A 712 -5.64 -40.75 12.02
N LEU A 713 -5.81 -39.82 11.09
CA LEU A 713 -6.83 -38.78 11.14
C LEU A 713 -8.10 -39.17 10.35
N PRO A 714 -9.25 -38.54 10.63
CA PRO A 714 -10.45 -38.70 9.82
C PRO A 714 -10.21 -38.35 8.33
N TRP A 715 -10.92 -39.05 7.44
CA TRP A 715 -10.82 -38.93 5.97
C TRP A 715 -11.04 -37.50 5.40
N ASN A 716 -11.67 -36.61 6.15
CA ASN A 716 -11.98 -35.23 5.74
C ASN A 716 -11.06 -34.19 6.38
N VAL A 717 -9.75 -34.29 6.12
CA VAL A 717 -8.78 -33.26 6.54
C VAL A 717 -8.23 -32.49 5.35
N GLY A 718 -8.08 -31.17 5.53
CA GLY A 718 -7.40 -30.32 4.55
C GLY A 718 -5.93 -30.15 4.92
N ASP A 719 -5.03 -30.39 3.97
CA ASP A 719 -3.60 -30.07 4.05
C ASP A 719 -3.38 -28.58 3.80
N LYS A 720 -2.80 -27.88 4.79
CA LYS A 720 -2.62 -26.44 4.73
C LYS A 720 -1.29 -26.06 5.36
N ALA A 721 -0.66 -25.04 4.82
CA ALA A 721 0.36 -24.27 5.52
C ALA A 721 -0.27 -23.03 6.13
N ARG A 722 0.28 -22.54 7.24
CA ARG A 722 -0.09 -21.22 7.76
C ARG A 722 0.26 -20.14 6.74
N ASN A 723 -0.66 -19.20 6.51
CA ASN A 723 -0.46 -18.09 5.58
C ASN A 723 0.89 -17.38 5.84
N GLY A 724 1.74 -17.32 4.81
CA GLY A 724 3.07 -16.71 4.86
C GLY A 724 4.21 -17.61 5.36
N TYR A 725 3.98 -18.91 5.58
CA TYR A 725 4.99 -19.84 6.10
C TYR A 725 5.05 -21.16 5.32
N VAL A 726 4.84 -21.13 4.01
CA VAL A 726 4.90 -22.33 3.15
C VAL A 726 6.27 -23.02 3.20
N ASP A 727 7.34 -22.28 3.46
CA ASP A 727 8.71 -22.81 3.51
C ASP A 727 9.12 -23.32 4.90
N ASN A 728 8.25 -23.23 5.91
CA ASN A 728 8.53 -23.69 7.27
C ASN A 728 7.79 -25.02 7.54
N PRO A 729 8.48 -26.17 7.61
CA PRO A 729 7.86 -27.47 7.86
C PRO A 729 7.01 -27.52 9.14
N ALA A 730 7.38 -26.76 10.18
CA ALA A 730 6.64 -26.74 11.44
C ALA A 730 5.27 -26.04 11.33
N GLU A 731 5.00 -25.31 10.25
CA GLU A 731 3.75 -24.56 10.04
C GLU A 731 2.75 -25.28 9.13
N TRP A 732 3.10 -26.49 8.69
CA TRP A 732 2.20 -27.35 7.93
C TRP A 732 1.31 -28.17 8.86
N TYR A 733 0.01 -28.17 8.58
CA TYR A 733 -0.99 -28.82 9.41
C TYR A 733 -2.13 -29.44 8.61
N PHE A 734 -2.75 -30.44 9.22
CA PHE A 734 -4.05 -30.95 8.83
C PHE A 734 -5.13 -30.29 9.69
N GLU A 735 -6.23 -29.85 9.09
CA GLU A 735 -7.40 -29.33 9.81
C GLU A 735 -8.65 -30.08 9.39
N GLY A 736 -9.46 -30.53 10.37
CA GLY A 736 -10.66 -31.33 10.12
C GLY A 736 -11.59 -31.42 11.33
N TYR A 737 -12.42 -32.47 11.33
CA TYR A 737 -13.42 -32.72 12.38
C TYR A 737 -13.42 -34.19 12.80
N PHE A 738 -13.49 -34.44 14.10
CA PHE A 738 -13.96 -35.72 14.62
C PHE A 738 -15.49 -35.68 14.68
N THR A 739 -16.12 -36.62 13.98
CA THR A 739 -17.58 -36.72 13.84
C THR A 739 -18.13 -37.96 14.55
N SER A 740 -17.30 -38.96 14.83
CA SER A 740 -17.71 -40.14 15.59
C SER A 740 -16.71 -40.51 16.69
N LYS A 741 -17.19 -41.21 17.73
CA LYS A 741 -16.33 -41.76 18.77
C LYS A 741 -15.30 -42.74 18.18
N GLN A 742 -15.69 -43.49 17.15
CA GLN A 742 -14.81 -44.45 16.45
C GLN A 742 -13.59 -43.77 15.84
N GLU A 743 -13.76 -42.57 15.26
CA GLU A 743 -12.63 -41.79 14.71
C GLU A 743 -11.67 -41.32 15.82
N VAL A 744 -12.19 -40.92 16.98
CA VAL A 744 -11.36 -40.58 18.14
C VAL A 744 -10.63 -41.80 18.66
N ASP A 745 -11.33 -42.92 18.85
CA ASP A 745 -10.74 -44.17 19.33
C ASP A 745 -9.65 -44.67 18.35
N HIS A 746 -9.89 -44.59 17.04
CA HIS A 746 -8.89 -44.90 15.99
C HIS A 746 -7.65 -44.03 16.12
N PHE A 747 -7.81 -42.70 16.16
CA PHE A 747 -6.69 -41.76 16.31
C PHE A 747 -5.87 -42.03 17.57
N LEU A 748 -6.55 -42.23 18.71
CA LEU A 748 -5.90 -42.50 19.99
C LEU A 748 -5.17 -43.86 20.01
N ASN A 749 -5.74 -44.88 19.39
CA ASN A 749 -5.08 -46.19 19.27
C ASN A 749 -3.87 -46.14 18.35
N ALA A 750 -3.94 -45.39 17.24
CA ALA A 750 -2.83 -45.20 16.32
C ALA A 750 -1.65 -44.48 17.01
N ILE A 751 -1.92 -43.42 17.77
CA ILE A 751 -0.92 -42.72 18.60
C ILE A 751 -0.27 -43.67 19.61
N LYS A 752 -1.05 -44.45 20.36
CA LYS A 752 -0.53 -45.39 21.36
C LYS A 752 0.35 -46.46 20.73
N THR A 753 -0.08 -47.01 19.59
CA THR A 753 0.65 -48.04 18.85
C THR A 753 2.00 -47.51 18.38
N ARG A 754 2.04 -46.33 17.77
CA ARG A 754 3.32 -45.73 17.33
C ARG A 754 4.25 -45.44 18.49
N LYS A 755 3.74 -44.93 19.61
CA LYS A 755 4.58 -44.63 20.78
C LYS A 755 5.19 -45.88 21.43
N GLN A 756 4.57 -47.06 21.31
CA GLN A 756 5.16 -48.31 21.81
C GLN A 756 6.36 -48.80 20.97
N HIS A 757 6.53 -48.26 19.77
CA HIS A 757 7.66 -48.57 18.88
C HIS A 757 8.83 -47.59 19.00
N VAL A 758 8.72 -46.57 19.87
CA VAL A 758 9.75 -45.59 20.21
C VAL A 758 10.28 -45.87 21.61
#